data_AF-A0A1H8HB69-F1
#
_entry.id   AF-A0A1H8HB69-F1
#
_cell.length_a   1.000
_cell.length_b   1.000
_cell.length_c   1.000
_cell.angle_alpha   90.00
_cell.angle_beta   90.00
_cell.angle_gamma   90.00
#
_symmetry.space_group_name_H-M   'P 1'
#
loop_
_entity.id
_entity.type
_entity.pdbx_description
1 polymer ?
#
loop_
_entity_poly.entity_id
_entity_poly.type
_entity_poly.pdbx_seq_one_letter_code
_entity_poly.pdbx_strand_id
1 'polypeptide(L)'
;MDCKKIYKSLFFLILFFSASALYAQQTVITGTVTDAGNKQTLPSVSISFTGTTTGTTADVNGKYRLVTSNQEYKQIKVSFLGYKDAFLAVVPGKEQVINVRLFPASQQLNEVVVKSGKKPKYRNKDNPAVELIRKVIENKEKNRPEAYDYVEYKEYDKMMFALSNVSAQFSDRKFFRKYKFILDNRDSSLVPGKSLLPIYLDEKLQQVYYRKNPEKTREDITGQKSVNYGPGIDNEGLTQYFKHLYNKVDIYTNNVFLITSQFLSPISDNSPNYYKYFIADTIVDAHNNKLVKLDFTPRNSTDVLFEGSIYITLDGNYAVQKCDLTINKHININFIRSMNVNLEFQQNPDGRYHLSKSTTIADFGASKKDAKSGLFGIRAITYSNYVVNKPHPDTTYQGSQYAELSDEVKHRPESFWQENRPDTLRTAEAKVYKNIDSLRNMPSFKRTVDIATLLLAGYKGFGKFELGPANTFYSFNPVEGFRLRVGGRTTPELSKRYYFETYAAYGFKDERWKYFLSATYSLNDKSIYRFPQNYIRASFQRDTKIPGANLQFVQEDNFLLSFKRGVNDKFLYNDFYRFDYVHELQSHFSYAAGFKKWTQEPAGSLYFDNIINDLPNSIHHLTTTELTASVRWAPHEQFYQGKIYRIPIPNKYPAFELDYASGIKGLFAGEYNYQKLDFRADKRFYFSQLGYADINASAGKIFGSVPYPLLTIHRANQTYAYDIDSYNLMNFLEFVSDKYASFRIDQHFSGFFFNKIPLLKKLKWRETASVKVLYGGLSDQNNPSIHPSLYQLPVGADGVPITYTLGKTPYVEGSVGIENIFKFIRIDFVKRFTYLDQPNVAQWGLRTRLKFDF
;
A
#
# COMPACT_ATOMS: atom_id res chain seq x y z
N MET A 1 37.99 -50.27 60.67
CA MET A 1 36.70 -50.10 59.97
C MET A 1 36.22 -51.48 59.53
N ASP A 2 35.04 -51.88 59.98
CA ASP A 2 34.55 -53.25 59.89
C ASP A 2 33.95 -53.51 58.49
N CYS A 3 34.70 -54.20 57.63
CA CYS A 3 34.32 -54.45 56.22
C CYS A 3 32.94 -55.11 56.06
N LYS A 4 32.42 -55.78 57.10
CA LYS A 4 31.06 -56.36 57.08
C LYS A 4 29.94 -55.31 57.08
N LYS A 5 30.15 -54.11 57.62
CA LYS A 5 29.16 -53.01 57.56
C LYS A 5 29.11 -52.37 56.18
N ILE A 6 30.25 -52.30 55.48
CA ILE A 6 30.33 -51.70 54.13
C ILE A 6 29.59 -52.58 53.11
N TYR A 7 29.75 -53.91 53.15
CA TYR A 7 29.02 -54.80 52.24
C TYR A 7 27.50 -54.80 52.48
N LYS A 8 27.04 -54.71 53.73
CA LYS A 8 25.59 -54.57 54.02
C LYS A 8 25.01 -53.24 53.54
N SER A 9 25.74 -52.14 53.72
CA SER A 9 25.32 -50.83 53.20
C SER A 9 25.38 -50.76 51.66
N LEU A 10 26.36 -51.40 51.02
CA LEU A 10 26.46 -51.45 49.56
C LEU A 10 25.36 -52.33 48.94
N PHE A 11 24.99 -53.44 49.60
CA PHE A 11 23.90 -54.31 49.16
C PHE A 11 22.53 -53.62 49.30
N PHE A 12 22.30 -52.85 50.39
CA PHE A 12 21.10 -52.04 50.53
C PHE A 12 21.05 -50.87 49.54
N LEU A 13 22.19 -50.25 49.21
CA LEU A 13 22.28 -49.17 48.20
C LEU A 13 21.99 -49.70 46.78
N ILE A 14 22.47 -50.91 46.45
CA ILE A 14 22.20 -51.58 45.18
C ILE A 14 20.73 -52.01 45.09
N LEU A 15 20.13 -52.52 46.18
CA LEU A 15 18.69 -52.82 46.22
C LEU A 15 17.81 -51.57 46.04
N PHE A 16 18.23 -50.42 46.60
CA PHE A 16 17.51 -49.14 46.48
C PHE A 16 17.62 -48.54 45.07
N PHE A 17 18.72 -48.79 44.35
CA PHE A 17 18.89 -48.36 42.94
C PHE A 17 18.21 -49.29 41.93
N SER A 18 17.95 -50.55 42.26
CA SER A 18 17.18 -51.46 41.40
C SER A 18 15.66 -51.26 41.47
N ALA A 19 15.15 -50.56 42.49
CA ALA A 19 13.71 -50.30 42.66
C ALA A 19 13.19 -49.09 41.84
N SER A 20 14.07 -48.26 41.29
CA SER A 20 13.71 -47.06 40.50
C SER A 20 13.67 -47.29 38.98
N ALA A 21 13.93 -48.52 38.51
CA ALA A 21 13.91 -48.87 37.08
C ALA A 21 12.54 -49.38 36.56
N LEU A 22 11.49 -49.35 37.39
CA LEU A 22 10.14 -49.70 36.97
C LEU A 22 9.30 -48.42 36.76
N TYR A 23 8.82 -48.28 35.51
CA TYR A 23 7.84 -47.34 34.95
C TYR A 23 8.35 -46.05 34.27
N ALA A 24 8.58 -46.19 32.96
CA ALA A 24 7.91 -45.34 31.96
C ALA A 24 7.81 -46.11 30.63
N GLN A 25 6.78 -46.96 30.47
CA GLN A 25 6.47 -47.53 29.15
C GLN A 25 6.11 -46.38 28.21
N GLN A 26 6.95 -46.09 27.22
CA GLN A 26 6.68 -45.03 26.26
C GLN A 26 5.66 -45.51 25.24
N THR A 27 4.63 -44.70 25.00
CA THR A 27 3.73 -44.87 23.86
C THR A 27 4.42 -44.31 22.63
N VAL A 28 4.68 -45.14 21.62
CA VAL A 28 5.30 -44.73 20.34
C VAL A 28 4.30 -45.00 19.22
N ILE A 29 3.97 -43.97 18.44
CA ILE A 29 3.05 -44.08 17.31
C ILE A 29 3.81 -43.68 16.06
N THR A 30 3.88 -44.59 15.09
CA THR A 30 4.43 -44.31 13.76
C THR A 30 3.36 -44.49 12.70
N GLY A 31 3.53 -43.90 11.53
CA GLY A 31 2.55 -44.06 10.45
C GLY A 31 2.80 -43.16 9.26
N THR A 32 1.95 -43.31 8.24
CA THR A 32 1.95 -42.45 7.05
C THR A 32 0.58 -41.79 6.89
N VAL A 33 0.56 -40.50 6.58
CA VAL A 33 -0.67 -39.77 6.25
C VAL A 33 -0.81 -39.59 4.74
N THR A 34 -2.01 -39.88 4.22
CA THR A 34 -2.35 -39.81 2.80
C THR A 34 -3.68 -39.09 2.58
N ASP A 35 -3.84 -38.52 1.40
CA ASP A 35 -5.10 -37.94 0.92
C ASP A 35 -6.07 -39.06 0.55
N ALA A 36 -7.30 -39.00 1.09
CA ALA A 36 -8.32 -40.02 0.85
C ALA A 36 -8.85 -40.04 -0.60
N GLY A 37 -8.80 -38.92 -1.32
CA GLY A 37 -9.31 -38.76 -2.69
C GLY A 37 -8.30 -39.15 -3.78
N ASN A 38 -7.03 -38.77 -3.65
CA ASN A 38 -6.00 -39.00 -4.68
C ASN A 38 -4.88 -39.96 -4.27
N LYS A 39 -4.88 -40.46 -3.01
CA LYS A 39 -3.88 -41.39 -2.44
C LYS A 39 -2.45 -40.86 -2.37
N GLN A 40 -2.21 -39.57 -2.61
CA GLN A 40 -0.88 -38.96 -2.44
C GLN A 40 -0.54 -38.81 -0.96
N THR A 41 0.74 -38.91 -0.63
CA THR A 41 1.24 -38.66 0.72
C THR A 41 1.07 -37.19 1.09
N LEU A 42 0.63 -36.94 2.31
CA LEU A 42 0.40 -35.59 2.81
C LEU A 42 1.56 -35.17 3.72
N PRO A 43 2.50 -34.34 3.22
CA PRO A 43 3.58 -33.84 4.05
C PRO A 43 3.06 -32.78 5.03
N SER A 44 3.75 -32.64 6.17
CA SER A 44 3.47 -31.61 7.18
C SER A 44 2.07 -31.66 7.80
N VAL A 45 1.43 -32.84 7.79
CA VAL A 45 0.22 -33.11 8.57
C VAL A 45 0.56 -33.05 10.06
N SER A 46 -0.31 -32.45 10.87
CA SER A 46 -0.17 -32.40 12.32
C SER A 46 -0.80 -33.63 12.96
N ILE A 47 -0.06 -34.31 13.84
CA ILE A 47 -0.53 -35.44 14.64
C ILE A 47 -0.26 -35.11 16.11
N SER A 48 -1.31 -34.94 16.92
CA SER A 48 -1.17 -34.61 18.35
C SER A 48 -2.10 -35.45 19.21
N PHE A 49 -1.78 -35.61 20.50
CA PHE A 49 -2.74 -36.19 21.44
C PHE A 49 -3.88 -35.20 21.71
N THR A 50 -5.11 -35.70 21.70
CA THR A 50 -6.32 -34.88 21.79
C THR A 50 -6.36 -34.10 23.09
N GLY A 51 -6.61 -32.79 23.03
CA GLY A 51 -6.65 -31.91 24.21
C GLY A 51 -5.28 -31.49 24.76
N THR A 52 -4.18 -31.75 24.04
CA THR A 52 -2.81 -31.47 24.50
C THR A 52 -1.95 -30.77 23.45
N THR A 53 -0.80 -30.26 23.88
CA THR A 53 0.24 -29.70 22.98
C THR A 53 1.29 -30.73 22.55
N THR A 54 1.19 -31.97 23.03
CA THR A 54 2.13 -33.05 22.69
C THR A 54 1.80 -33.61 21.31
N GLY A 55 2.63 -33.29 20.32
CA GLY A 55 2.41 -33.68 18.93
C GLY A 55 3.68 -33.71 18.09
N THR A 56 3.52 -34.16 16.85
CA THR A 56 4.57 -34.26 15.83
C THR A 56 3.99 -33.84 14.48
N THR A 57 4.84 -33.75 13.46
CA THR A 57 4.41 -33.50 12.08
C THR A 57 4.92 -34.59 11.15
N ALA A 58 4.15 -34.86 10.11
CA ALA A 58 4.57 -35.76 9.04
C ALA A 58 5.69 -35.14 8.19
N ASP A 59 6.67 -35.94 7.80
CA ASP A 59 7.80 -35.55 6.96
C ASP A 59 7.40 -35.35 5.48
N VAL A 60 8.38 -35.12 4.61
CA VAL A 60 8.16 -34.90 3.16
C VAL A 60 7.52 -36.10 2.45
N ASN A 61 7.62 -37.31 3.01
CA ASN A 61 7.02 -38.54 2.50
C ASN A 61 5.71 -38.86 3.22
N GLY A 62 5.19 -37.96 4.06
CA GLY A 62 3.99 -38.16 4.84
C GLY A 62 4.17 -39.09 6.05
N LYS A 63 5.39 -39.49 6.42
CA LYS A 63 5.67 -40.36 7.56
C LYS A 63 5.81 -39.57 8.85
N TYR A 64 5.31 -40.09 9.96
CA TYR A 64 5.40 -39.43 11.26
C TYR A 64 5.83 -40.40 12.37
N ARG A 65 6.38 -39.83 13.44
CA ARG A 65 6.70 -40.53 14.71
C ARG A 65 6.34 -39.63 15.89
N LEU A 66 5.40 -40.09 16.72
CA LEU A 66 4.89 -39.42 17.92
C LEU A 66 5.24 -40.26 19.15
N VAL A 67 5.81 -39.64 20.19
CA VAL A 67 6.24 -40.34 21.40
C VAL A 67 5.71 -39.60 22.63
N THR A 68 5.23 -40.33 23.63
CA THR A 68 4.85 -39.79 24.94
C THR A 68 5.11 -40.80 26.04
N SER A 69 5.44 -40.31 27.23
CA SER A 69 5.50 -41.12 28.47
C SER A 69 4.20 -41.03 29.28
N ASN A 70 3.25 -40.16 28.88
CA ASN A 70 1.98 -39.96 29.57
C ASN A 70 0.95 -41.04 29.16
N GLN A 71 0.45 -41.79 30.14
CA GLN A 71 -0.48 -42.91 29.96
C GLN A 71 -1.95 -42.49 29.84
N GLU A 72 -2.29 -41.22 30.09
CA GLU A 72 -3.66 -40.72 30.00
C GLU A 72 -4.13 -40.49 28.56
N TYR A 73 -3.19 -40.46 27.60
CA TYR A 73 -3.50 -40.13 26.21
C TYR A 73 -4.01 -41.35 25.44
N LYS A 74 -5.33 -41.38 25.19
CA LYS A 74 -6.02 -42.50 24.52
C LYS A 74 -6.41 -42.24 23.07
N GLN A 75 -6.16 -41.03 22.55
CA GLN A 75 -6.59 -40.63 21.22
C GLN A 75 -5.65 -39.60 20.61
N ILE A 76 -5.30 -39.78 19.34
CA ILE A 76 -4.63 -38.77 18.52
C ILE A 76 -5.62 -38.05 17.61
N LYS A 77 -5.41 -36.75 17.46
CA LYS A 77 -6.03 -35.89 16.48
C LYS A 77 -5.03 -35.68 15.34
N VAL A 78 -5.46 -35.98 14.12
CA VAL A 78 -4.69 -35.74 12.90
C VAL A 78 -5.39 -34.63 12.11
N SER A 79 -4.68 -33.54 11.86
CA SER A 79 -5.26 -32.33 11.25
C SER A 79 -4.36 -31.76 10.16
N PHE A 80 -4.97 -31.27 9.09
CA PHE A 80 -4.27 -30.66 7.97
C PHE A 80 -5.13 -29.57 7.34
N LEU A 81 -4.51 -28.46 6.94
CA LEU A 81 -5.22 -27.30 6.41
C LEU A 81 -5.99 -27.68 5.15
N GLY A 82 -7.29 -27.42 5.15
CA GLY A 82 -8.17 -27.79 4.05
C GLY A 82 -8.60 -29.27 4.09
N TYR A 83 -8.47 -29.97 5.21
CA TYR A 83 -8.94 -31.34 5.47
C TYR A 83 -9.78 -31.41 6.75
N LYS A 84 -10.68 -32.39 6.83
CA LYS A 84 -11.44 -32.73 8.05
C LYS A 84 -10.50 -33.40 9.04
N ASP A 85 -10.61 -33.00 10.29
CA ASP A 85 -9.85 -33.61 11.39
C ASP A 85 -10.23 -35.10 11.54
N ALA A 86 -9.23 -35.95 11.74
CA ALA A 86 -9.41 -37.37 12.05
C ALA A 86 -9.01 -37.65 13.50
N PHE A 87 -9.82 -38.44 14.21
CA PHE A 87 -9.55 -38.84 15.59
C PHE A 87 -9.38 -40.36 15.64
N LEU A 88 -8.24 -40.83 16.14
CA LEU A 88 -7.87 -42.24 16.14
C LEU A 88 -7.48 -42.68 17.55
N ALA A 89 -8.02 -43.81 17.99
CA ALA A 89 -7.70 -44.38 19.29
C ALA A 89 -6.25 -44.87 19.34
N VAL A 90 -5.64 -44.76 20.52
CA VAL A 90 -4.26 -45.17 20.81
C VAL A 90 -4.25 -46.03 22.06
N VAL A 91 -3.48 -47.12 22.03
CA VAL A 91 -3.22 -47.94 23.23
C VAL A 91 -2.02 -47.38 24.00
N PRO A 92 -2.17 -46.89 25.25
CA PRO A 92 -1.05 -46.39 26.05
C PRO A 92 0.00 -47.47 26.35
N GLY A 93 1.26 -47.06 26.47
CA GLY A 93 2.39 -47.92 26.85
C GLY A 93 2.88 -48.88 25.76
N LYS A 94 2.37 -48.77 24.52
CA LYS A 94 2.75 -49.63 23.40
C LYS A 94 3.30 -48.86 22.21
N GLU A 95 4.19 -49.51 21.47
CA GLU A 95 4.56 -49.11 20.11
C GLU A 95 3.51 -49.62 19.11
N GLN A 96 3.00 -48.74 18.25
CA GLN A 96 1.95 -49.08 17.28
C GLN A 96 2.07 -48.27 15.99
N VAL A 97 1.62 -48.86 14.88
CA VAL A 97 1.60 -48.23 13.55
C VAL A 97 0.17 -47.84 13.19
N ILE A 98 -0.07 -46.56 12.92
CA ILE A 98 -1.39 -46.01 12.56
C ILE A 98 -1.26 -45.23 11.25
N ASN A 99 -1.78 -45.77 10.15
CA ASN A 99 -1.83 -45.03 8.88
C ASN A 99 -3.13 -44.22 8.78
N VAL A 100 -3.04 -42.98 8.33
CA VAL A 100 -4.18 -42.04 8.35
C VAL A 100 -4.54 -41.60 6.94
N ARG A 101 -5.83 -41.64 6.62
CA ARG A 101 -6.38 -41.08 5.38
C ARG A 101 -7.22 -39.86 5.73
N LEU A 102 -6.78 -38.68 5.30
CA LEU A 102 -7.50 -37.43 5.56
C LEU A 102 -8.41 -37.08 4.39
N PHE A 103 -9.62 -36.62 4.72
CA PHE A 103 -10.61 -36.16 3.73
C PHE A 103 -10.52 -34.64 3.57
N PRO A 104 -10.41 -34.07 2.36
CA PRO A 104 -10.45 -32.62 2.15
C PRO A 104 -11.71 -31.96 2.74
N ALA A 105 -11.54 -30.80 3.40
CA ALA A 105 -12.58 -29.98 4.01
C ALA A 105 -13.32 -29.16 2.96
N SER A 106 -12.60 -28.62 1.97
CA SER A 106 -13.22 -28.27 0.70
C SER A 106 -13.42 -29.57 -0.06
N GLN A 107 -14.67 -30.04 -0.14
CA GLN A 107 -15.00 -30.72 -1.39
C GLN A 107 -14.69 -29.67 -2.48
N GLN A 108 -13.67 -29.91 -3.30
CA GLN A 108 -13.84 -29.52 -4.70
C GLN A 108 -15.18 -30.13 -5.06
N LEU A 109 -16.17 -29.27 -5.32
CA LEU A 109 -17.52 -29.69 -5.63
C LEU A 109 -17.41 -30.82 -6.66
N ASN A 110 -17.54 -32.07 -6.21
CA ASN A 110 -17.96 -33.13 -7.06
C ASN A 110 -19.43 -32.79 -7.28
N GLU A 111 -19.62 -32.02 -8.34
CA GLU A 111 -20.89 -31.85 -9.05
C GLU A 111 -21.76 -33.07 -8.79
N VAL A 112 -22.90 -32.83 -8.14
CA VAL A 112 -23.85 -33.85 -7.66
C VAL A 112 -23.87 -35.05 -8.61
N VAL A 113 -23.57 -36.23 -8.06
CA VAL A 113 -23.56 -37.48 -8.83
C VAL A 113 -24.99 -37.77 -9.31
N VAL A 114 -25.30 -37.32 -10.52
CA VAL A 114 -26.38 -37.89 -11.32
C VAL A 114 -25.72 -38.72 -12.41
N LYS A 115 -26.03 -40.01 -12.39
CA LYS A 115 -25.52 -41.01 -13.33
C LYS A 115 -25.93 -40.62 -14.77
N SER A 116 -24.96 -40.73 -15.68
CA SER A 116 -25.09 -40.80 -17.15
C SER A 116 -25.30 -39.48 -17.91
N GLY A 117 -24.43 -39.22 -18.90
CA GLY A 117 -24.56 -38.17 -19.92
C GLY A 117 -23.54 -37.03 -19.80
N LYS A 118 -22.95 -36.60 -20.94
CA LYS A 118 -22.02 -35.45 -21.01
C LYS A 118 -22.63 -34.24 -20.30
N LYS A 119 -21.88 -33.66 -19.35
CA LYS A 119 -22.29 -32.54 -18.48
C LYS A 119 -23.00 -31.42 -19.27
N PRO A 120 -24.20 -30.97 -18.86
CA PRO A 120 -24.70 -29.69 -19.35
C PRO A 120 -23.78 -28.57 -18.88
N LYS A 121 -23.36 -27.70 -19.80
CA LYS A 121 -22.58 -26.50 -19.46
C LYS A 121 -23.36 -25.68 -18.44
N TYR A 122 -22.70 -25.17 -17.39
CA TYR A 122 -23.32 -24.26 -16.41
C TYR A 122 -24.04 -23.10 -17.13
N ARG A 123 -25.33 -22.91 -16.85
CA ARG A 123 -26.18 -21.85 -17.41
C ARG A 123 -26.82 -21.05 -16.28
N ASN A 124 -26.99 -19.76 -16.53
CA ASN A 124 -27.70 -18.87 -15.60
C ASN A 124 -29.20 -18.98 -15.72
N LYS A 125 -29.69 -19.22 -16.95
CA LYS A 125 -31.12 -19.36 -17.22
C LYS A 125 -31.64 -20.61 -16.51
N ASP A 126 -32.79 -20.48 -15.85
CA ASP A 126 -33.51 -21.54 -15.16
C ASP A 126 -32.70 -22.18 -13.99
N ASN A 127 -31.75 -21.43 -13.41
CA ASN A 127 -30.93 -21.90 -12.30
C ASN A 127 -31.43 -21.30 -10.96
N PRO A 128 -31.98 -22.11 -10.03
CA PRO A 128 -32.55 -21.63 -8.78
C PRO A 128 -31.52 -20.94 -7.87
N ALA A 129 -30.25 -21.33 -7.93
CA ALA A 129 -29.16 -20.68 -7.20
C ALA A 129 -28.93 -19.24 -7.71
N VAL A 130 -29.10 -19.04 -9.02
CA VAL A 130 -28.99 -17.72 -9.67
C VAL A 130 -30.22 -16.86 -9.39
N GLU A 131 -31.41 -17.45 -9.33
CA GLU A 131 -32.61 -16.69 -8.92
C GLU A 131 -32.54 -16.26 -7.46
N LEU A 132 -32.02 -17.12 -6.57
CA LEU A 132 -31.82 -16.76 -5.17
C LEU A 132 -30.83 -15.58 -5.03
N ILE A 133 -29.69 -15.62 -5.72
CA ILE A 133 -28.71 -14.53 -5.61
C ILE A 133 -29.26 -13.21 -6.20
N ARG A 134 -30.11 -13.27 -7.24
CA ARG A 134 -30.80 -12.07 -7.76
C ARG A 134 -31.69 -11.44 -6.70
N LYS A 135 -32.44 -12.24 -5.93
CA LYS A 135 -33.26 -11.72 -4.82
C LYS A 135 -32.42 -11.08 -3.71
N VAL A 136 -31.24 -11.63 -3.41
CA VAL A 136 -30.28 -11.01 -2.48
C VAL A 136 -29.83 -9.66 -3.02
N ILE A 137 -29.45 -9.59 -4.30
CA ILE A 137 -29.02 -8.35 -4.97
C ILE A 137 -30.15 -7.30 -4.93
N GLU A 138 -31.38 -7.69 -5.24
CA GLU A 138 -32.56 -6.80 -5.22
C GLU A 138 -32.86 -6.23 -3.83
N ASN A 139 -32.53 -6.96 -2.75
CA ASN A 139 -32.77 -6.53 -1.37
C ASN A 139 -31.51 -5.98 -0.68
N LYS A 140 -30.36 -5.94 -1.35
CA LYS A 140 -29.07 -5.57 -0.75
C LYS A 140 -29.11 -4.19 -0.08
N GLU A 141 -29.71 -3.18 -0.72
CA GLU A 141 -29.75 -1.81 -0.18
C GLU A 141 -30.63 -1.69 1.07
N LYS A 142 -31.61 -2.58 1.25
CA LYS A 142 -32.45 -2.62 2.47
C LYS A 142 -31.73 -3.28 3.65
N ASN A 143 -30.75 -4.14 3.35
CA ASN A 143 -29.99 -4.93 4.32
C ASN A 143 -28.67 -4.25 4.75
N ARG A 144 -28.56 -2.94 4.49
CA ARG A 144 -27.39 -2.12 4.82
C ARG A 144 -27.67 -1.16 5.99
N PRO A 145 -26.66 -0.80 6.80
CA PRO A 145 -26.81 0.21 7.85
C PRO A 145 -27.41 1.53 7.36
N GLU A 146 -27.07 1.95 6.14
CA GLU A 146 -27.54 3.17 5.49
C GLU A 146 -29.06 3.17 5.17
N ALA A 147 -29.72 2.02 5.33
CA ALA A 147 -31.17 1.92 5.25
C ALA A 147 -31.88 2.53 6.48
N TYR A 148 -31.18 2.71 7.59
CA TYR A 148 -31.69 3.32 8.83
C TYR A 148 -31.47 4.83 8.86
N ASP A 149 -32.32 5.55 9.61
CA ASP A 149 -32.14 7.00 9.78
C ASP A 149 -30.98 7.32 10.74
N TYR A 150 -30.79 6.47 11.75
CA TYR A 150 -29.73 6.57 12.74
C TYR A 150 -29.17 5.20 13.07
N VAL A 151 -27.85 5.11 13.22
CA VAL A 151 -27.18 3.89 13.68
C VAL A 151 -26.10 4.28 14.70
N GLU A 152 -26.04 3.56 15.80
CA GLU A 152 -25.02 3.71 16.84
C GLU A 152 -24.47 2.33 17.23
N TYR A 153 -23.15 2.20 17.34
CA TYR A 153 -22.52 0.97 17.85
C TYR A 153 -21.11 1.22 18.38
N LYS A 154 -20.64 0.28 19.19
CA LYS A 154 -19.23 0.16 19.57
C LYS A 154 -18.49 -0.71 18.56
N GLU A 155 -17.31 -0.26 18.13
CA GLU A 155 -16.42 -1.00 17.25
C GLU A 155 -15.09 -1.25 17.96
N TYR A 156 -14.72 -2.52 18.07
CA TYR A 156 -13.39 -2.96 18.51
C TYR A 156 -12.64 -3.57 17.32
N ASP A 157 -11.52 -2.97 16.94
CA ASP A 157 -10.68 -3.32 15.79
C ASP A 157 -9.31 -3.80 16.30
N LYS A 158 -9.01 -5.09 16.12
CA LYS A 158 -7.73 -5.71 16.45
C LYS A 158 -7.02 -6.14 15.17
N MET A 159 -5.84 -5.61 14.95
CA MET A 159 -4.99 -5.94 13.81
C MET A 159 -3.63 -6.45 14.27
N MET A 160 -3.23 -7.63 13.80
CA MET A 160 -1.99 -8.29 14.16
C MET A 160 -1.23 -8.73 12.90
N PHE A 161 0.09 -8.55 12.90
CA PHE A 161 0.98 -9.18 11.93
C PHE A 161 2.01 -10.05 12.61
N ALA A 162 2.26 -11.21 12.03
CA ALA A 162 3.19 -12.21 12.54
C ALA A 162 4.09 -12.78 11.44
N LEU A 163 5.34 -13.06 11.75
CA LEU A 163 6.21 -13.85 10.87
C LEU A 163 5.82 -15.33 10.98
N SER A 164 5.60 -16.00 9.86
CA SER A 164 5.26 -17.43 9.85
C SER A 164 6.51 -18.29 9.68
N ASN A 165 6.54 -19.42 10.40
CA ASN A 165 7.47 -20.55 10.23
C ASN A 165 8.97 -20.21 10.35
N VAL A 166 9.32 -19.20 11.18
CA VAL A 166 10.73 -18.83 11.45
C VAL A 166 11.52 -20.05 11.97
N SER A 167 12.48 -20.54 11.20
CA SER A 167 13.23 -21.76 11.54
C SER A 167 14.07 -21.58 12.81
N ALA A 168 14.18 -22.62 13.64
CA ALA A 168 14.99 -22.58 14.86
C ALA A 168 16.47 -22.27 14.54
N GLN A 169 16.99 -22.81 13.44
CA GLN A 169 18.35 -22.56 12.95
C GLN A 169 18.61 -21.08 12.60
N PHE A 170 17.58 -20.34 12.18
CA PHE A 170 17.71 -18.90 11.92
C PHE A 170 17.93 -18.13 13.24
N SER A 171 17.22 -18.51 14.30
CA SER A 171 17.32 -17.91 15.64
C SER A 171 18.68 -18.11 16.33
N ASP A 172 19.43 -19.16 15.95
CA ASP A 172 20.71 -19.50 16.57
C ASP A 172 21.94 -18.83 15.93
N ARG A 173 21.77 -18.16 14.78
CA ARG A 173 22.87 -17.40 14.14
C ARG A 173 23.35 -16.27 15.06
N LYS A 174 24.65 -15.96 15.02
CA LYS A 174 25.34 -15.00 15.92
C LYS A 174 24.62 -13.64 16.02
N PHE A 175 24.04 -13.15 14.92
CA PHE A 175 23.27 -11.91 14.89
C PHE A 175 21.94 -11.99 15.68
N PHE A 176 21.23 -13.11 15.62
CA PHE A 176 19.89 -13.28 16.20
C PHE A 176 19.89 -13.71 17.67
N ARG A 177 21.03 -14.14 18.22
CA ARG A 177 21.16 -14.53 19.64
C ARG A 177 20.71 -13.44 20.61
N LYS A 178 20.95 -12.17 20.28
CA LYS A 178 20.55 -11.01 21.11
C LYS A 178 19.03 -10.75 21.07
N TYR A 179 18.31 -11.34 20.11
CA TYR A 179 16.89 -11.12 19.86
C TYR A 179 16.04 -12.36 20.22
N LYS A 180 16.61 -13.36 20.92
CA LYS A 180 15.92 -14.63 21.24
C LYS A 180 14.58 -14.43 21.96
N PHE A 181 14.50 -13.48 22.90
CA PHE A 181 13.26 -13.19 23.64
C PHE A 181 12.05 -12.85 22.75
N ILE A 182 12.29 -12.28 21.57
CA ILE A 182 11.23 -12.04 20.56
C ILE A 182 10.98 -13.34 19.81
N LEU A 183 12.05 -13.96 19.30
CA LEU A 183 11.97 -15.17 18.47
C LEU A 183 11.34 -16.37 19.19
N ASP A 184 11.34 -16.38 20.52
CA ASP A 184 10.74 -17.42 21.36
C ASP A 184 9.25 -17.17 21.65
N ASN A 185 8.73 -15.96 21.34
CA ASN A 185 7.31 -15.60 21.50
C ASN A 185 6.44 -16.14 20.36
N ARG A 186 6.50 -17.46 20.13
CA ARG A 186 5.80 -18.14 19.04
C ARG A 186 4.43 -18.61 19.51
N ASP A 187 3.43 -18.46 18.64
CA ASP A 187 2.09 -18.98 18.79
C ASP A 187 1.79 -20.01 17.69
N SER A 188 1.53 -21.25 18.09
CA SER A 188 1.08 -22.34 17.20
C SER A 188 -0.41 -22.66 17.34
N SER A 189 -1.09 -22.00 18.27
CA SER A 189 -2.51 -22.22 18.59
C SER A 189 -3.46 -21.38 17.72
N LEU A 190 -2.98 -20.29 17.13
CA LEU A 190 -3.82 -19.35 16.36
C LEU A 190 -4.16 -19.88 14.98
N VAL A 191 -3.18 -20.46 14.31
CA VAL A 191 -3.38 -21.09 13.02
C VAL A 191 -2.75 -22.48 13.09
N PRO A 192 -3.57 -23.55 13.13
CA PRO A 192 -3.08 -24.91 13.18
C PRO A 192 -2.06 -25.18 12.06
N GLY A 193 -0.91 -25.76 12.42
CA GLY A 193 0.16 -26.06 11.47
C GLY A 193 1.08 -24.88 11.11
N LYS A 194 0.89 -23.70 11.71
CA LYS A 194 1.80 -22.55 11.55
C LYS A 194 2.33 -22.09 12.90
N SER A 195 3.65 -21.94 12.99
CA SER A 195 4.28 -21.22 14.09
C SER A 195 4.32 -19.74 13.73
N LEU A 196 3.46 -18.94 14.34
CA LEU A 196 3.38 -17.50 14.14
C LEU A 196 4.22 -16.78 15.19
N LEU A 197 5.03 -15.82 14.77
CA LEU A 197 5.75 -14.91 15.65
C LEU A 197 5.13 -13.52 15.52
N PRO A 198 4.20 -13.13 16.40
CA PRO A 198 3.60 -11.80 16.37
C PRO A 198 4.67 -10.71 16.51
N ILE A 199 4.72 -9.80 15.55
CA ILE A 199 5.66 -8.68 15.50
C ILE A 199 4.98 -7.33 15.61
N TYR A 200 3.68 -7.26 15.29
CA TYR A 200 2.87 -6.04 15.31
C TYR A 200 1.48 -6.33 15.87
N LEU A 201 0.95 -5.40 16.66
CA LEU A 201 -0.41 -5.42 17.21
C LEU A 201 -0.92 -3.96 17.35
N ASP A 202 -2.12 -3.71 16.83
CA ASP A 202 -2.90 -2.47 17.01
C ASP A 202 -4.31 -2.88 17.48
N GLU A 203 -4.74 -2.27 18.59
CA GLU A 203 -6.08 -2.38 19.15
C GLU A 203 -6.69 -0.97 19.16
N LYS A 204 -7.89 -0.84 18.59
CA LYS A 204 -8.64 0.42 18.57
C LYS A 204 -10.07 0.16 19.04
N LEU A 205 -10.53 0.94 20.00
CA LEU A 205 -11.91 0.97 20.46
C LEU A 205 -12.51 2.33 20.11
N GLN A 206 -13.69 2.32 19.49
CA GLN A 206 -14.39 3.53 19.12
C GLN A 206 -15.91 3.38 19.22
N GLN A 207 -16.56 4.50 19.46
CA GLN A 207 -18.01 4.66 19.36
C GLN A 207 -18.34 5.27 18.01
N VAL A 208 -19.25 4.66 17.26
CA VAL A 208 -19.65 5.12 15.93
C VAL A 208 -21.09 5.61 15.97
N TYR A 209 -21.31 6.78 15.38
CA TYR A 209 -22.62 7.40 15.17
C TYR A 209 -22.82 7.68 13.70
N TYR A 210 -23.91 7.20 13.13
CA TYR A 210 -24.33 7.47 11.76
C TYR A 210 -25.72 8.08 11.76
N ARG A 211 -25.91 9.06 10.88
CA ARG A 211 -27.20 9.63 10.53
C ARG A 211 -27.33 9.74 9.02
N LYS A 212 -28.52 9.46 8.50
CA LYS A 212 -28.86 9.54 7.07
C LYS A 212 -29.09 10.95 6.54
N ASN A 213 -29.72 11.84 7.30
CA ASN A 213 -30.15 13.17 6.82
C ASN A 213 -29.75 14.32 7.79
N PRO A 214 -28.85 15.25 7.37
CA PRO A 214 -27.87 15.06 6.30
C PRO A 214 -26.91 13.91 6.65
N GLU A 215 -26.45 13.21 5.61
CA GLU A 215 -25.62 12.01 5.76
C GLU A 215 -24.31 12.35 6.46
N LYS A 216 -24.10 11.75 7.64
CA LYS A 216 -22.90 12.00 8.44
C LYS A 216 -22.56 10.81 9.32
N THR A 217 -21.27 10.47 9.34
CA THR A 217 -20.70 9.48 10.25
C THR A 217 -19.67 10.16 11.15
N ARG A 218 -19.76 9.91 12.46
CA ARG A 218 -18.75 10.31 13.45
C ARG A 218 -18.19 9.06 14.12
N GLU A 219 -16.87 9.01 14.23
CA GLU A 219 -16.16 7.97 14.96
C GLU A 219 -15.41 8.63 16.13
N ASP A 220 -15.78 8.29 17.36
CA ASP A 220 -15.13 8.76 18.58
C ASP A 220 -14.23 7.67 19.13
N ILE A 221 -12.92 7.83 18.97
CA ILE A 221 -11.93 6.86 19.46
C ILE A 221 -11.78 7.03 20.97
N THR A 222 -12.18 6.00 21.72
CA THR A 222 -12.16 6.00 23.19
C THR A 222 -10.89 5.37 23.77
N GLY A 223 -10.23 4.50 23.01
CA GLY A 223 -8.95 3.90 23.35
C GLY A 223 -8.20 3.41 22.12
N GLN A 224 -6.89 3.64 22.07
CA GLN A 224 -6.01 3.03 21.07
C GLN A 224 -4.70 2.56 21.71
N LYS A 225 -4.30 1.33 21.40
CA LYS A 225 -3.05 0.73 21.85
C LYS A 225 -2.35 0.08 20.66
N SER A 226 -1.18 0.58 20.31
CA SER A 226 -0.37 0.07 19.19
C SER A 226 1.05 -0.18 19.64
N VAL A 227 1.71 -1.15 19.01
CA VAL A 227 3.17 -1.29 19.11
C VAL A 227 3.87 -0.01 18.66
N ASN A 228 5.01 0.28 19.29
CA ASN A 228 5.85 1.43 18.96
C ASN A 228 7.31 0.99 18.88
N TYR A 229 7.89 0.98 17.67
CA TYR A 229 9.27 0.54 17.42
C TYR A 229 10.33 1.62 17.70
N GLY A 230 9.94 2.76 18.26
CA GLY A 230 10.83 3.89 18.54
C GLY A 230 10.90 4.89 17.39
N PRO A 231 11.77 5.92 17.52
CA PRO A 231 11.75 7.08 16.64
C PRO A 231 12.30 6.83 15.23
N GLY A 232 13.10 5.79 15.00
CA GLY A 232 13.62 5.49 13.67
C GLY A 232 12.61 4.85 12.71
N ILE A 233 11.42 4.47 13.21
CA ILE A 233 10.34 3.84 12.43
C ILE A 233 9.08 4.69 12.53
N ASP A 234 8.41 4.85 11.40
CA ASP A 234 7.14 5.56 11.29
C ASP A 234 5.96 4.65 11.67
N ASN A 235 5.62 4.66 12.96
CA ASN A 235 4.56 3.79 13.50
C ASN A 235 3.17 4.14 12.97
N GLU A 236 2.86 5.43 12.79
CA GLU A 236 1.54 5.85 12.31
C GLU A 236 1.37 5.54 10.82
N GLY A 237 2.36 5.86 9.99
CA GLY A 237 2.36 5.48 8.58
C GLY A 237 2.27 3.97 8.38
N LEU A 238 2.96 3.18 9.21
CA LEU A 238 2.85 1.71 9.21
C LEU A 238 1.40 1.25 9.54
N THR A 239 0.78 1.83 10.56
CA THR A 239 -0.61 1.54 10.94
C THR A 239 -1.58 1.89 9.81
N GLN A 240 -1.42 3.05 9.16
CA GLN A 240 -2.26 3.46 8.02
C GLN A 240 -2.04 2.57 6.80
N TYR A 241 -0.80 2.17 6.53
CA TYR A 241 -0.45 1.21 5.48
C TYR A 241 -1.15 -0.13 5.69
N PHE A 242 -1.03 -0.72 6.89
CA PHE A 242 -1.70 -1.97 7.21
C PHE A 242 -3.23 -1.86 7.19
N LYS A 243 -3.81 -0.74 7.65
CA LYS A 243 -5.25 -0.47 7.57
C LYS A 243 -5.74 -0.37 6.12
N HIS A 244 -4.95 0.22 5.23
CA HIS A 244 -5.24 0.25 3.80
C HIS A 244 -5.21 -1.15 3.19
N LEU A 245 -4.20 -1.97 3.52
CA LEU A 245 -4.12 -3.36 3.07
C LEU A 245 -5.30 -4.20 3.60
N TYR A 246 -5.68 -4.04 4.86
CA TYR A 246 -6.74 -4.83 5.49
C TYR A 246 -8.05 -4.05 5.59
N ASN A 247 -8.44 -3.29 4.55
CA ASN A 247 -9.61 -2.42 4.59
C ASN A 247 -10.90 -3.14 5.08
N LYS A 248 -11.84 -2.40 5.68
CA LYS A 248 -13.10 -2.97 6.19
C LYS A 248 -13.87 -3.65 5.05
N VAL A 249 -14.29 -4.89 5.27
CA VAL A 249 -14.99 -5.67 4.25
C VAL A 249 -16.49 -5.46 4.38
N ASP A 250 -17.09 -4.91 3.33
CA ASP A 250 -18.54 -4.84 3.17
C ASP A 250 -18.96 -5.62 1.92
N ILE A 251 -19.62 -6.76 2.15
CA ILE A 251 -20.09 -7.65 1.10
C ILE A 251 -21.24 -7.07 0.27
N TYR A 252 -22.01 -6.13 0.82
CA TYR A 252 -23.15 -5.51 0.13
C TYR A 252 -22.75 -4.45 -0.90
N THR A 253 -21.50 -3.99 -0.85
CA THR A 253 -20.94 -3.16 -1.92
C THR A 253 -20.65 -3.99 -3.18
N ASN A 254 -20.72 -3.37 -4.35
CA ASN A 254 -20.40 -4.07 -5.61
C ASN A 254 -18.94 -4.54 -5.68
N ASN A 255 -18.03 -3.85 -4.99
CA ASN A 255 -16.61 -4.13 -5.07
C ASN A 255 -15.94 -3.91 -3.72
N VAL A 256 -15.18 -4.91 -3.28
CA VAL A 256 -14.43 -4.92 -2.01
C VAL A 256 -12.96 -4.63 -2.31
N PHE A 257 -12.42 -3.54 -1.78
CA PHE A 257 -10.98 -3.26 -1.86
C PHE A 257 -10.25 -3.96 -0.71
N LEU A 258 -9.34 -4.87 -1.03
CA LEU A 258 -8.53 -5.61 -0.06
C LEU A 258 -7.13 -5.83 -0.59
N ILE A 259 -6.16 -5.79 0.31
CA ILE A 259 -4.72 -5.82 0.07
C ILE A 259 -4.33 -4.67 -0.87
N THR A 260 -4.28 -4.92 -2.17
CA THR A 260 -3.97 -3.92 -3.19
C THR A 260 -4.82 -4.10 -4.44
N SER A 261 -5.95 -4.79 -4.31
CA SER A 261 -6.82 -5.14 -5.43
C SER A 261 -8.29 -4.99 -5.08
N GLN A 262 -9.10 -4.76 -6.11
CA GLN A 262 -10.54 -4.67 -5.99
C GLN A 262 -11.17 -5.99 -6.43
N PHE A 263 -11.82 -6.66 -5.49
CA PHE A 263 -12.55 -7.90 -5.72
C PHE A 263 -14.02 -7.58 -5.98
N LEU A 264 -14.60 -8.19 -7.01
CA LEU A 264 -16.05 -8.07 -7.25
C LEU A 264 -16.80 -8.86 -6.16
N SER A 265 -17.78 -8.24 -5.50
CA SER A 265 -18.60 -8.95 -4.52
C SER A 265 -19.41 -10.08 -5.19
N PRO A 266 -19.55 -11.26 -4.54
CA PRO A 266 -20.45 -12.33 -4.99
C PRO A 266 -21.94 -11.96 -4.92
N ILE A 267 -22.29 -10.80 -4.34
CA ILE A 267 -23.64 -10.22 -4.39
C ILE A 267 -23.67 -8.86 -5.08
N SER A 268 -22.67 -8.58 -5.94
CA SER A 268 -22.71 -7.40 -6.80
C SER A 268 -23.78 -7.51 -7.88
N ASP A 269 -24.22 -6.38 -8.43
CA ASP A 269 -25.27 -6.33 -9.47
C ASP A 269 -24.97 -7.21 -10.68
N ASN A 270 -23.70 -7.32 -11.05
CA ASN A 270 -23.23 -8.10 -12.20
C ASN A 270 -22.61 -9.45 -11.81
N SER A 271 -22.71 -9.86 -10.55
CA SER A 271 -22.09 -11.08 -10.03
C SER A 271 -22.47 -12.37 -10.78
N PRO A 272 -23.71 -12.58 -11.29
CA PRO A 272 -24.05 -13.78 -12.05
C PRO A 272 -23.25 -13.99 -13.35
N ASN A 273 -22.65 -12.94 -13.89
CA ASN A 273 -21.81 -13.02 -15.10
C ASN A 273 -20.36 -13.43 -14.81
N TYR A 274 -19.92 -13.34 -13.56
CA TYR A 274 -18.55 -13.67 -13.15
C TYR A 274 -18.47 -14.90 -12.26
N TYR A 275 -19.53 -15.20 -11.51
CA TYR A 275 -19.62 -16.33 -10.60
C TYR A 275 -20.52 -17.45 -11.13
N LYS A 276 -20.29 -18.64 -10.62
CA LYS A 276 -21.20 -19.79 -10.65
C LYS A 276 -21.72 -20.01 -9.24
N TYR A 277 -23.01 -20.26 -9.09
CA TYR A 277 -23.68 -20.46 -7.80
C TYR A 277 -24.29 -21.84 -7.72
N PHE A 278 -24.22 -22.43 -6.53
CA PHE A 278 -24.74 -23.76 -6.23
C PHE A 278 -25.43 -23.74 -4.87
N ILE A 279 -26.68 -24.17 -4.80
CA ILE A 279 -27.35 -24.41 -3.52
C ILE A 279 -26.73 -25.67 -2.93
N ALA A 280 -26.02 -25.53 -1.81
CA ALA A 280 -25.34 -26.63 -1.15
C ALA A 280 -26.25 -27.34 -0.16
N ASP A 281 -26.98 -26.58 0.67
CA ASP A 281 -27.86 -27.11 1.71
C ASP A 281 -28.91 -26.06 2.13
N THR A 282 -29.99 -26.52 2.77
CA THR A 282 -30.93 -25.66 3.51
C THR A 282 -30.87 -26.05 4.99
N ILE A 283 -30.32 -25.15 5.80
CA ILE A 283 -30.13 -25.37 7.24
C ILE A 283 -31.15 -24.57 8.03
N VAL A 284 -31.40 -25.00 9.27
CA VAL A 284 -32.19 -24.25 10.25
C VAL A 284 -31.24 -23.78 11.34
N ASP A 285 -31.24 -22.48 11.64
CA ASP A 285 -30.37 -21.93 12.69
C ASP A 285 -30.91 -22.17 14.10
N ALA A 286 -30.13 -21.76 15.11
CA ALA A 286 -30.49 -21.89 16.52
C ALA A 286 -31.78 -21.11 16.91
N HIS A 287 -32.24 -20.20 16.06
CA HIS A 287 -33.46 -19.40 16.24
C HIS A 287 -34.62 -19.90 15.36
N ASN A 288 -34.50 -21.09 14.78
CA ASN A 288 -35.50 -21.72 13.91
C ASN A 288 -35.74 -20.99 12.56
N ASN A 289 -34.80 -20.14 12.13
CA ASN A 289 -34.85 -19.51 10.81
C ASN A 289 -34.28 -20.45 9.74
N LYS A 290 -34.96 -20.54 8.59
CA LYS A 290 -34.46 -21.28 7.43
C LYS A 290 -33.41 -20.47 6.69
N LEU A 291 -32.24 -21.06 6.50
CA LEU A 291 -31.11 -20.49 5.78
C LEU A 291 -30.74 -21.38 4.60
N VAL A 292 -30.42 -20.77 3.47
CA VAL A 292 -29.82 -21.48 2.34
C VAL A 292 -28.32 -21.22 2.36
N LYS A 293 -27.54 -22.32 2.38
CA LYS A 293 -26.11 -22.24 2.11
C LYS A 293 -25.89 -22.25 0.60
N LEU A 294 -25.39 -21.14 0.09
CA LEU A 294 -25.10 -20.92 -1.33
C LEU A 294 -23.58 -20.88 -1.54
N ASP A 295 -23.04 -21.87 -2.23
CA ASP A 295 -21.64 -21.90 -2.62
C ASP A 295 -21.44 -21.14 -3.94
N PHE A 296 -20.32 -20.43 -4.07
CA PHE A 296 -19.98 -19.70 -5.29
C PHE A 296 -18.51 -19.84 -5.65
N THR A 297 -18.23 -19.85 -6.96
CA THR A 297 -16.86 -19.92 -7.50
C THR A 297 -16.73 -19.09 -8.78
N PRO A 298 -15.56 -18.49 -9.05
CA PRO A 298 -15.29 -17.78 -10.29
C PRO A 298 -15.54 -18.66 -11.53
N ARG A 299 -16.08 -18.06 -12.60
CA ARG A 299 -16.13 -18.71 -13.90
C ARG A 299 -14.75 -18.99 -14.45
N ASN A 300 -13.80 -18.09 -14.18
CA ASN A 300 -12.39 -18.22 -14.50
C ASN A 300 -11.55 -18.10 -13.23
N SER A 301 -10.73 -19.11 -12.94
CA SER A 301 -9.96 -19.21 -11.69
C SER A 301 -8.79 -18.21 -11.57
N THR A 302 -8.50 -17.46 -12.64
CA THR A 302 -7.47 -16.42 -12.64
C THR A 302 -8.00 -15.01 -12.40
N ASP A 303 -9.31 -14.83 -12.46
CA ASP A 303 -9.96 -13.53 -12.28
C ASP A 303 -9.91 -13.13 -10.80
N VAL A 304 -9.72 -11.84 -10.52
CA VAL A 304 -9.59 -11.30 -9.15
C VAL A 304 -10.97 -11.26 -8.50
N LEU A 305 -11.38 -12.43 -8.02
CA LEU A 305 -12.71 -12.76 -7.51
C LEU A 305 -12.58 -13.64 -6.27
N PHE A 306 -13.61 -13.65 -5.44
CA PHE A 306 -13.69 -14.54 -4.27
C PHE A 306 -14.16 -15.94 -4.67
N GLU A 307 -13.99 -16.92 -3.80
CA GLU A 307 -14.74 -18.19 -3.84
C GLU A 307 -15.16 -18.54 -2.42
N GLY A 308 -16.23 -19.30 -2.23
CA GLY A 308 -16.67 -19.67 -0.87
C GLY A 308 -18.17 -19.86 -0.76
N SER A 309 -18.73 -19.48 0.38
CA SER A 309 -20.13 -19.76 0.75
C SER A 309 -20.80 -18.55 1.39
N ILE A 310 -22.09 -18.37 1.10
CA ILE A 310 -22.96 -17.35 1.71
C ILE A 310 -24.17 -18.05 2.31
N TYR A 311 -24.56 -17.65 3.51
CA TYR A 311 -25.74 -18.15 4.21
C TYR A 311 -26.83 -17.08 4.16
N ILE A 312 -27.92 -17.39 3.45
CA ILE A 312 -28.97 -16.43 3.08
C ILE A 312 -30.27 -16.80 3.80
N THR A 313 -30.94 -15.81 4.39
CA THR A 313 -32.25 -15.99 5.04
C THR A 313 -33.38 -16.21 4.04
N LEU A 314 -34.35 -17.06 4.39
CA LEU A 314 -35.59 -17.29 3.63
C LEU A 314 -36.82 -16.64 4.32
N ASP A 315 -36.62 -15.50 4.96
CA ASP A 315 -37.62 -14.71 5.67
C ASP A 315 -38.28 -13.63 4.79
N GLY A 316 -37.93 -13.58 3.51
CA GLY A 316 -38.36 -12.54 2.56
C GLY A 316 -37.44 -11.32 2.49
N ASN A 317 -36.52 -11.15 3.44
CA ASN A 317 -35.50 -10.09 3.40
C ASN A 317 -34.26 -10.51 2.59
N TYR A 318 -34.02 -11.82 2.45
CA TYR A 318 -32.87 -12.40 1.73
C TYR A 318 -31.54 -11.81 2.21
N ALA A 319 -31.42 -11.63 3.53
CA ALA A 319 -30.24 -11.07 4.17
C ALA A 319 -29.12 -12.12 4.28
N VAL A 320 -27.87 -11.65 4.27
CA VAL A 320 -26.71 -12.49 4.55
C VAL A 320 -26.54 -12.61 6.06
N GLN A 321 -26.60 -13.83 6.59
CA GLN A 321 -26.32 -14.09 8.01
C GLN A 321 -24.84 -14.44 8.24
N LYS A 322 -24.22 -15.11 7.28
CA LYS A 322 -22.80 -15.48 7.34
C LYS A 322 -22.20 -15.53 5.95
N CYS A 323 -20.94 -15.14 5.82
CA CYS A 323 -20.20 -15.18 4.58
C CYS A 323 -18.77 -15.68 4.82
N ASP A 324 -18.39 -16.73 4.12
CA ASP A 324 -17.02 -17.27 4.10
C ASP A 324 -16.43 -17.04 2.71
N LEU A 325 -15.46 -16.13 2.61
CA LEU A 325 -14.76 -15.80 1.37
C LEU A 325 -13.33 -16.29 1.44
N THR A 326 -12.87 -16.90 0.36
CA THR A 326 -11.46 -17.19 0.11
C THR A 326 -11.08 -16.75 -1.30
N ILE A 327 -9.83 -16.99 -1.68
CA ILE A 327 -9.33 -16.64 -3.00
C ILE A 327 -8.73 -17.85 -3.70
N ASN A 328 -8.87 -17.90 -5.02
CA ASN A 328 -8.30 -18.97 -5.80
C ASN A 328 -6.76 -18.94 -5.74
N LYS A 329 -6.09 -20.10 -5.72
CA LYS A 329 -4.61 -20.10 -5.74
C LYS A 329 -4.00 -19.57 -7.05
N HIS A 330 -4.77 -19.51 -8.14
CA HIS A 330 -4.26 -19.15 -9.48
C HIS A 330 -4.36 -17.65 -9.82
N ILE A 331 -5.05 -16.83 -9.02
CA ILE A 331 -5.07 -15.39 -9.25
C ILE A 331 -3.67 -14.77 -9.22
N ASN A 332 -3.51 -13.78 -10.09
CA ASN A 332 -2.30 -13.01 -10.28
C ASN A 332 -2.22 -11.83 -9.30
N ILE A 333 -2.22 -12.13 -7.99
CA ILE A 333 -1.90 -11.14 -6.95
C ILE A 333 -0.51 -11.45 -6.39
N ASN A 334 0.27 -10.39 -6.16
CA ASN A 334 1.63 -10.50 -5.66
C ASN A 334 1.62 -10.86 -4.19
N PHE A 335 2.63 -11.64 -3.80
CA PHE A 335 2.93 -12.01 -2.42
C PHE A 335 1.84 -12.73 -1.61
N ILE A 336 0.58 -12.78 -2.04
CA ILE A 336 -0.48 -13.51 -1.32
C ILE A 336 -0.46 -15.01 -1.68
N ARG A 337 -0.44 -15.86 -0.66
CA ARG A 337 -0.58 -17.32 -0.75
C ARG A 337 -2.04 -17.76 -0.54
N SER A 338 -2.66 -17.28 0.52
CA SER A 338 -4.06 -17.51 0.84
C SER A 338 -4.66 -16.29 1.54
N MET A 339 -5.96 -16.09 1.38
CA MET A 339 -6.73 -15.09 2.10
C MET A 339 -8.06 -15.71 2.47
N ASN A 340 -8.52 -15.48 3.69
CA ASN A 340 -9.85 -15.86 4.15
C ASN A 340 -10.50 -14.66 4.82
N VAL A 341 -11.74 -14.39 4.46
CA VAL A 341 -12.58 -13.39 5.11
C VAL A 341 -13.82 -14.10 5.62
N ASN A 342 -14.08 -14.00 6.91
CA ASN A 342 -15.28 -14.51 7.54
C ASN A 342 -16.09 -13.31 8.06
N LEU A 343 -17.34 -13.23 7.64
CA LEU A 343 -18.31 -12.22 8.09
C LEU A 343 -19.46 -12.93 8.78
N GLU A 344 -19.81 -12.45 9.96
CA GLU A 344 -20.94 -12.92 10.75
C GLU A 344 -21.88 -11.74 10.99
N PHE A 345 -23.17 -11.99 10.82
CA PHE A 345 -24.21 -10.99 10.98
C PHE A 345 -25.18 -11.44 12.07
N GLN A 346 -25.65 -10.49 12.87
CA GLN A 346 -26.63 -10.71 13.92
C GLN A 346 -27.93 -10.00 13.58
N GLN A 347 -29.05 -10.63 13.96
CA GLN A 347 -30.37 -10.06 13.77
C GLN A 347 -30.65 -8.96 14.82
N ASN A 348 -31.16 -7.83 14.35
CA ASN A 348 -31.71 -6.74 15.15
C ASN A 348 -33.13 -7.08 15.63
N PRO A 349 -33.64 -6.39 16.67
CA PRO A 349 -35.02 -6.56 17.13
C PRO A 349 -36.10 -6.31 16.04
N ASP A 350 -35.77 -5.53 15.01
CA ASP A 350 -36.66 -5.24 13.87
C ASP A 350 -36.62 -6.30 12.76
N GLY A 351 -35.86 -7.38 12.95
CA GLY A 351 -35.75 -8.51 12.02
C GLY A 351 -34.66 -8.39 10.95
N ARG A 352 -34.02 -7.22 10.80
CA ARG A 352 -32.89 -7.03 9.85
C ARG A 352 -31.57 -7.49 10.44
N TYR A 353 -30.54 -7.62 9.62
CA TYR A 353 -29.22 -8.09 10.04
C TYR A 353 -28.17 -6.99 9.97
N HIS A 354 -27.28 -6.92 10.97
CA HIS A 354 -26.10 -6.06 10.96
C HIS A 354 -24.83 -6.91 11.09
N LEU A 355 -23.71 -6.40 10.57
CA LEU A 355 -22.42 -7.06 10.70
C LEU A 355 -22.00 -7.04 12.17
N SER A 356 -21.87 -8.21 12.80
CA SER A 356 -21.46 -8.34 14.21
C SER A 356 -19.96 -8.64 14.31
N LYS A 357 -19.39 -9.36 13.35
CA LYS A 357 -17.97 -9.70 13.32
C LYS A 357 -17.42 -9.81 11.90
N SER A 358 -16.22 -9.27 11.69
CA SER A 358 -15.46 -9.41 10.46
C SER A 358 -14.04 -9.86 10.78
N THR A 359 -13.63 -11.00 10.24
CA THR A 359 -12.28 -11.55 10.42
C THR A 359 -11.61 -11.73 9.06
N THR A 360 -10.57 -10.95 8.78
CA THR A 360 -9.75 -11.06 7.58
C THR A 360 -8.38 -11.63 7.94
N ILE A 361 -7.99 -12.69 7.26
CA ILE A 361 -6.74 -13.41 7.46
C ILE A 361 -6.04 -13.53 6.12
N ALA A 362 -4.79 -13.08 5.99
CA ALA A 362 -4.00 -13.34 4.79
C ALA A 362 -2.58 -13.84 5.11
N ASP A 363 -2.14 -14.81 4.31
CA ASP A 363 -0.79 -15.35 4.31
C ASP A 363 -0.01 -14.78 3.13
N PHE A 364 1.05 -14.05 3.44
CA PHE A 364 1.97 -13.50 2.45
C PHE A 364 3.28 -14.27 2.43
N GLY A 365 3.87 -14.40 1.25
CA GLY A 365 5.25 -14.80 1.11
C GLY A 365 5.79 -14.68 -0.31
N ALA A 366 7.12 -14.73 -0.41
CA ALA A 366 7.83 -14.57 -1.67
C ALA A 366 7.55 -15.72 -2.67
N SER A 367 7.18 -16.91 -2.21
CA SER A 367 6.85 -18.06 -3.05
C SER A 367 5.52 -18.66 -2.65
N LYS A 368 4.66 -19.02 -3.63
CA LYS A 368 3.43 -19.79 -3.39
C LYS A 368 3.70 -21.26 -3.03
N LYS A 369 4.93 -21.76 -3.24
CA LYS A 369 5.29 -23.18 -3.03
C LYS A 369 6.06 -23.43 -1.73
N ASP A 370 6.82 -22.44 -1.27
CA ASP A 370 7.63 -22.59 -0.06
C ASP A 370 6.88 -22.00 1.13
N ALA A 371 6.37 -22.85 2.03
CA ALA A 371 5.67 -22.43 3.24
C ALA A 371 6.62 -22.11 4.41
N LYS A 372 7.94 -22.23 4.23
CA LYS A 372 8.91 -22.13 5.33
C LYS A 372 9.05 -20.73 5.94
N SER A 373 8.69 -19.67 5.24
CA SER A 373 8.70 -18.31 5.81
C SER A 373 7.70 -17.41 5.12
N GLY A 374 7.13 -16.46 5.85
CA GLY A 374 6.15 -15.52 5.34
C GLY A 374 5.74 -14.48 6.37
N LEU A 375 4.81 -13.62 5.98
CA LEU A 375 4.12 -12.68 6.87
C LEU A 375 2.66 -13.11 6.91
N PHE A 376 2.06 -13.13 8.08
CA PHE A 376 0.68 -13.49 8.29
C PHE A 376 -0.02 -12.31 8.95
N GLY A 377 -1.07 -11.79 8.33
CA GLY A 377 -1.86 -10.70 8.89
C GLY A 377 -3.25 -11.18 9.26
N ILE A 378 -3.75 -10.69 10.39
CA ILE A 378 -5.09 -10.96 10.91
C ILE A 378 -5.68 -9.62 11.34
N ARG A 379 -6.85 -9.28 10.80
CA ARG A 379 -7.68 -8.18 11.30
C ARG A 379 -9.03 -8.73 11.72
N ALA A 380 -9.40 -8.51 12.97
CA ALA A 380 -10.68 -8.89 13.52
C ALA A 380 -11.40 -7.63 14.03
N ILE A 381 -12.60 -7.38 13.52
CA ILE A 381 -13.44 -6.26 13.91
C ILE A 381 -14.71 -6.84 14.52
N THR A 382 -15.04 -6.40 15.73
CA THR A 382 -16.27 -6.77 16.44
C THR A 382 -17.13 -5.54 16.63
N TYR A 383 -18.41 -5.68 16.32
CA TYR A 383 -19.43 -4.66 16.51
C TYR A 383 -20.33 -5.08 17.66
N SER A 384 -20.53 -4.19 18.62
CA SER A 384 -21.36 -4.46 19.80
C SER A 384 -22.24 -3.26 20.14
N ASN A 385 -23.26 -3.49 20.96
CA ASN A 385 -24.23 -2.47 21.37
C ASN A 385 -24.85 -1.75 20.18
N TYR A 386 -25.27 -2.50 19.16
CA TYR A 386 -25.86 -1.96 17.95
C TYR A 386 -27.28 -1.45 18.23
N VAL A 387 -27.50 -0.15 17.98
CA VAL A 387 -28.77 0.55 18.18
C VAL A 387 -29.15 1.24 16.87
N VAL A 388 -30.41 1.08 16.46
CA VAL A 388 -30.94 1.66 15.23
C VAL A 388 -32.07 2.62 15.51
N ASN A 389 -32.24 3.62 14.64
CA ASN A 389 -33.31 4.61 14.65
C ASN A 389 -33.45 5.39 15.97
N LYS A 390 -32.36 5.55 16.73
CA LYS A 390 -32.31 6.41 17.91
C LYS A 390 -31.70 7.77 17.55
N PRO A 391 -32.49 8.86 17.54
CA PRO A 391 -31.96 10.18 17.22
C PRO A 391 -31.04 10.70 18.33
N HIS A 392 -30.02 11.46 17.92
CA HIS A 392 -29.12 12.19 18.80
C HIS A 392 -29.09 13.67 18.41
N PRO A 393 -28.74 14.59 19.33
CA PRO A 393 -28.58 16.01 19.00
C PRO A 393 -27.58 16.23 17.86
N ASP A 394 -27.76 17.30 17.09
CA ASP A 394 -26.87 17.65 15.99
C ASP A 394 -25.40 17.80 16.42
N THR A 395 -25.17 18.24 17.66
CA THR A 395 -23.84 18.36 18.28
C THR A 395 -23.12 17.02 18.40
N THR A 396 -23.85 15.90 18.54
CA THR A 396 -23.27 14.55 18.49
C THR A 396 -22.62 14.30 17.13
N TYR A 397 -23.12 14.88 16.05
CA TYR A 397 -22.52 14.72 14.72
C TYR A 397 -21.52 15.83 14.39
N GLN A 398 -21.22 16.74 15.33
CA GLN A 398 -20.19 17.77 15.18
C GLN A 398 -18.86 17.30 15.79
N GLY A 399 -17.74 17.57 15.14
CA GLY A 399 -16.42 17.11 15.58
C GLY A 399 -15.54 16.62 14.42
N SER A 400 -14.22 16.69 14.63
CA SER A 400 -13.25 16.26 13.62
C SER A 400 -12.83 14.81 13.85
N GLN A 401 -12.96 13.95 12.84
CA GLN A 401 -12.32 12.63 12.81
C GLN A 401 -10.78 12.71 12.77
N TYR A 402 -10.22 13.91 12.55
CA TYR A 402 -8.77 14.18 12.45
C TYR A 402 -8.22 14.94 13.66
N ALA A 403 -8.96 15.01 14.77
CA ALA A 403 -8.42 15.49 16.03
C ALA A 403 -7.24 14.60 16.45
N GLU A 404 -6.13 15.18 16.93
CA GLU A 404 -5.09 14.36 17.54
C GLU A 404 -5.70 13.62 18.73
N LEU A 405 -5.52 12.30 18.77
CA LEU A 405 -5.94 11.51 19.92
C LEU A 405 -5.27 12.06 21.16
N SER A 406 -6.07 12.32 22.19
CA SER A 406 -5.55 12.77 23.48
C SER A 406 -4.57 11.74 24.04
N ASP A 407 -3.61 12.22 24.85
CA ASP A 407 -2.63 11.31 25.46
C ASP A 407 -3.30 10.27 26.37
N GLU A 408 -4.45 10.60 26.96
CA GLU A 408 -5.30 9.67 27.72
C GLU A 408 -5.80 8.51 26.85
N VAL A 409 -6.28 8.79 25.63
CA VAL A 409 -6.78 7.77 24.70
C VAL A 409 -5.65 6.84 24.22
N LYS A 410 -4.44 7.39 24.04
CA LYS A 410 -3.25 6.61 23.63
C LYS A 410 -2.63 5.78 24.75
N HIS A 411 -2.85 6.16 26.01
CA HIS A 411 -2.22 5.54 27.19
C HIS A 411 -3.26 5.05 28.20
N ARG A 412 -4.35 4.45 27.71
CA ARG A 412 -5.36 3.80 28.56
C ARG A 412 -4.72 2.69 29.43
N PRO A 413 -5.09 2.59 30.73
CA PRO A 413 -4.58 1.55 31.62
C PRO A 413 -5.05 0.15 31.20
N GLU A 414 -4.38 -0.90 31.67
CA GLU A 414 -4.76 -2.28 31.30
C GLU A 414 -6.17 -2.66 31.80
N SER A 415 -6.63 -2.10 32.93
CA SER A 415 -7.99 -2.30 33.45
C SER A 415 -9.07 -1.88 32.45
N PHE A 416 -8.87 -0.75 31.75
CA PHE A 416 -9.78 -0.29 30.70
C PHE A 416 -9.91 -1.33 29.57
N TRP A 417 -8.79 -1.93 29.16
CA TRP A 417 -8.77 -2.95 28.13
C TRP A 417 -9.35 -4.29 28.62
N GLN A 418 -9.20 -4.64 29.90
CA GLN A 418 -9.83 -5.84 30.45
C GLN A 418 -11.36 -5.74 30.46
N GLU A 419 -11.91 -4.55 30.71
CA GLU A 419 -13.36 -4.32 30.75
C GLU A 419 -13.99 -4.17 29.36
N ASN A 420 -13.30 -3.51 28.42
CA ASN A 420 -13.89 -3.12 27.14
C ASN A 420 -13.51 -4.05 25.96
N ARG A 421 -12.60 -5.01 26.16
CA ARG A 421 -12.18 -5.92 25.10
C ARG A 421 -13.19 -7.07 24.95
N PRO A 422 -13.72 -7.35 23.73
CA PRO A 422 -14.70 -8.41 23.52
C PRO A 422 -14.19 -9.83 23.79
N ASP A 423 -12.88 -10.05 23.73
CA ASP A 423 -12.23 -11.35 23.93
C ASP A 423 -10.83 -11.16 24.52
N THR A 424 -10.32 -12.13 25.27
CA THR A 424 -8.98 -12.06 25.89
C THR A 424 -7.85 -12.19 24.86
N LEU A 425 -6.75 -11.45 25.08
CA LEU A 425 -5.55 -11.64 24.27
C LEU A 425 -4.87 -12.96 24.64
N ARG A 426 -4.33 -13.63 23.61
CA ARG A 426 -3.48 -14.80 23.82
C ARG A 426 -2.17 -14.39 24.48
N THR A 427 -1.52 -15.33 25.17
CA THR A 427 -0.24 -15.08 25.84
C THR A 427 0.82 -14.50 24.89
N ALA A 428 0.89 -15.00 23.64
CA ALA A 428 1.82 -14.49 22.66
C ALA A 428 1.49 -13.07 22.17
N GLU A 429 0.19 -12.76 21.98
CA GLU A 429 -0.30 -11.42 21.61
C GLU A 429 0.00 -10.39 22.72
N ALA A 430 -0.34 -10.72 23.97
CA ALA A 430 -0.12 -9.84 25.11
C ALA A 430 1.37 -9.52 25.33
N LYS A 431 2.27 -10.47 25.04
CA LYS A 431 3.72 -10.28 25.14
C LYS A 431 4.29 -9.36 24.05
N VAL A 432 3.59 -9.12 22.93
CA VAL A 432 4.10 -8.28 21.82
C VAL A 432 4.46 -6.89 22.31
N TYR A 433 3.58 -6.23 23.07
CA TYR A 433 3.83 -4.87 23.57
C TYR A 433 5.12 -4.79 24.38
N LYS A 434 5.31 -5.72 25.33
CA LYS A 434 6.51 -5.79 26.19
C LYS A 434 7.77 -6.14 25.38
N ASN A 435 7.65 -7.04 24.40
CA ASN A 435 8.77 -7.45 23.57
C ASN A 435 9.25 -6.31 22.66
N ILE A 436 8.34 -5.57 22.03
CA ILE A 436 8.71 -4.43 21.19
C ILE A 436 9.27 -3.28 22.04
N ASP A 437 8.73 -3.04 23.24
CA ASP A 437 9.28 -2.06 24.18
C ASP A 437 10.72 -2.43 24.63
N SER A 438 10.99 -3.71 24.86
CA SER A 438 12.35 -4.17 25.14
C SER A 438 13.26 -4.01 23.92
N LEU A 439 12.76 -4.31 22.71
CA LEU A 439 13.51 -4.21 21.45
C LEU A 439 13.95 -2.78 21.15
N ARG A 440 13.04 -1.81 21.24
CA ARG A 440 13.33 -0.40 20.91
C ARG A 440 14.40 0.20 21.80
N ASN A 441 14.56 -0.32 23.01
CA ASN A 441 15.56 0.15 23.97
C ASN A 441 16.94 -0.49 23.78
N MET A 442 17.08 -1.53 22.94
CA MET A 442 18.36 -2.19 22.70
C MET A 442 19.29 -1.36 21.78
N PRO A 443 20.56 -1.14 22.16
CA PRO A 443 21.53 -0.40 21.33
C PRO A 443 21.77 -1.02 19.94
N SER A 444 21.77 -2.35 19.87
CA SER A 444 21.95 -3.08 18.60
C SER A 444 20.78 -2.89 17.63
N PHE A 445 19.56 -2.80 18.15
CA PHE A 445 18.38 -2.51 17.34
C PHE A 445 18.40 -1.08 16.82
N LYS A 446 18.68 -0.10 17.70
CA LYS A 446 18.84 1.32 17.30
C LYS A 446 19.84 1.48 16.16
N ARG A 447 21.05 0.91 16.29
CA ARG A 447 22.07 0.93 15.22
C ARG A 447 21.60 0.30 13.91
N THR A 448 20.84 -0.80 13.98
CA THR A 448 20.32 -1.48 12.79
C THR A 448 19.27 -0.62 12.08
N VAL A 449 18.36 -0.01 12.85
CA VAL A 449 17.36 0.92 12.32
C VAL A 449 18.03 2.15 11.72
N ASP A 450 19.05 2.73 12.37
CA ASP A 450 19.77 3.89 11.84
C ASP A 450 20.44 3.61 10.48
N ILE A 451 21.08 2.43 10.34
CA ILE A 451 21.69 2.02 9.07
C ILE A 451 20.62 1.80 7.99
N ALA A 452 19.51 1.14 8.34
CA ALA A 452 18.41 0.91 7.41
C ALA A 452 17.76 2.22 6.96
N THR A 453 17.50 3.15 7.88
CA THR A 453 16.94 4.47 7.58
C THR A 453 17.90 5.30 6.73
N LEU A 454 19.22 5.25 6.97
CA LEU A 454 20.20 5.92 6.11
C LEU A 454 20.19 5.36 4.68
N LEU A 455 20.12 4.04 4.50
CA LEU A 455 20.12 3.41 3.18
C LEU A 455 18.80 3.59 2.41
N LEU A 456 17.66 3.54 3.11
CA LEU A 456 16.33 3.59 2.48
C LEU A 456 15.76 5.01 2.39
N ALA A 457 15.83 5.78 3.47
CA ALA A 457 15.30 7.14 3.52
C ALA A 457 16.35 8.19 3.15
N GLY A 458 17.64 7.85 3.15
CA GLY A 458 18.73 8.77 2.83
C GLY A 458 19.12 9.71 3.97
N TYR A 459 18.49 9.63 5.15
CA TYR A 459 18.79 10.53 6.28
C TYR A 459 19.32 9.76 7.48
N LYS A 460 20.25 10.40 8.20
CA LYS A 460 20.69 9.96 9.52
C LYS A 460 20.15 10.92 10.58
N GLY A 461 19.36 10.39 11.51
CA GLY A 461 18.78 11.14 12.62
C GLY A 461 19.74 11.29 13.80
N PHE A 462 19.74 12.49 14.38
CA PHE A 462 20.45 12.87 15.61
C PHE A 462 19.47 13.50 16.61
N GLY A 463 18.24 12.98 16.65
CA GLY A 463 17.15 13.50 17.48
C GLY A 463 16.58 14.79 16.87
N LYS A 464 17.00 15.96 17.38
CA LYS A 464 16.53 17.29 16.96
C LYS A 464 16.90 17.67 15.52
N PHE A 465 17.92 17.01 14.95
CA PHE A 465 18.46 17.29 13.62
C PHE A 465 18.63 16.00 12.82
N GLU A 466 18.57 16.11 11.50
CA GLU A 466 18.86 15.04 10.53
C GLU A 466 19.88 15.51 9.51
N LEU A 467 20.84 14.65 9.16
CA LEU A 467 21.82 14.88 8.09
C LEU A 467 21.41 14.08 6.85
N GLY A 468 21.44 14.72 5.69
CA GLY A 468 21.10 14.10 4.41
C GLY A 468 20.51 15.10 3.41
N PRO A 469 20.00 14.62 2.27
CA PRO A 469 19.88 13.21 1.91
C PRO A 469 21.17 12.65 1.30
N ALA A 470 21.57 11.44 1.72
CA ALA A 470 22.85 10.81 1.40
C ALA A 470 23.06 10.54 -0.10
N ASN A 471 21.98 10.35 -0.87
CA ASN A 471 22.03 10.17 -2.32
C ASN A 471 22.38 11.44 -3.11
N THR A 472 22.45 12.60 -2.44
CA THR A 472 22.88 13.87 -3.04
C THR A 472 24.28 14.29 -2.64
N PHE A 473 24.94 13.57 -1.72
CA PHE A 473 26.28 13.94 -1.24
C PHE A 473 27.32 14.03 -2.34
N TYR A 474 27.16 13.22 -3.39
CA TYR A 474 27.99 13.21 -4.56
C TYR A 474 27.14 13.12 -5.83
N SER A 475 27.41 13.99 -6.80
CA SER A 475 26.82 13.97 -8.13
C SER A 475 27.81 14.53 -9.16
N PHE A 476 27.53 14.36 -10.45
CA PHE A 476 28.28 15.07 -11.49
C PHE A 476 27.41 15.44 -12.69
N ASN A 477 27.74 16.55 -13.34
CA ASN A 477 27.10 16.97 -14.58
C ASN A 477 28.05 17.76 -15.50
N PRO A 478 27.71 17.99 -16.79
CA PRO A 478 28.62 18.63 -17.73
C PRO A 478 29.00 20.09 -17.39
N VAL A 479 28.17 20.80 -16.63
CA VAL A 479 28.40 22.22 -16.26
C VAL A 479 29.22 22.31 -14.98
N GLU A 480 28.76 21.66 -13.91
CA GLU A 480 29.39 21.74 -12.57
C GLU A 480 30.55 20.75 -12.38
N GLY A 481 30.68 19.75 -13.26
CA GLY A 481 31.64 18.67 -13.10
C GLY A 481 31.31 17.83 -11.88
N PHE A 482 32.32 17.47 -11.10
CA PHE A 482 32.15 16.81 -9.80
C PHE A 482 31.51 17.79 -8.81
N ARG A 483 30.43 17.38 -8.14
CA ARG A 483 29.68 18.19 -7.17
C ARG A 483 29.55 17.47 -5.84
N LEU A 484 29.99 18.13 -4.77
CA LEU A 484 29.78 17.68 -3.38
C LEU A 484 28.71 18.52 -2.73
N ARG A 485 27.83 17.88 -1.96
CA ARG A 485 26.76 18.56 -1.21
C ARG A 485 26.70 18.01 0.20
N VAL A 486 26.45 18.87 1.17
CA VAL A 486 26.12 18.49 2.55
C VAL A 486 24.87 19.26 2.96
N GLY A 487 23.88 18.56 3.49
CA GLY A 487 22.61 19.15 3.88
C GLY A 487 22.05 18.51 5.14
N GLY A 488 21.08 19.20 5.73
CA GLY A 488 20.38 18.74 6.92
C GLY A 488 19.16 19.57 7.24
N ARG A 489 18.39 19.08 8.21
CA ARG A 489 17.13 19.72 8.64
C ARG A 489 16.83 19.44 10.11
N THR A 490 15.86 20.16 10.66
CA THR A 490 15.31 19.89 11.99
C THR A 490 14.17 18.88 11.95
N THR A 491 13.90 18.26 13.09
CA THR A 491 12.84 17.25 13.24
C THR A 491 11.74 17.74 14.18
N PRO A 492 10.57 17.05 14.21
CA PRO A 492 9.52 17.31 15.21
C PRO A 492 9.97 17.17 16.68
N GLU A 493 11.13 16.56 16.95
CA GLU A 493 11.71 16.50 18.31
C GLU A 493 12.33 17.83 18.76
N LEU A 494 12.74 18.70 17.82
CA LEU A 494 13.15 20.06 18.14
C LEU A 494 11.92 20.92 18.44
N SER A 495 10.94 20.89 17.53
CA SER A 495 9.69 21.64 17.65
C SER A 495 8.64 21.10 16.68
N LYS A 496 7.37 21.14 17.08
CA LYS A 496 6.23 20.97 16.17
C LYS A 496 5.90 22.26 15.39
N ARG A 497 6.48 23.41 15.79
CA ARG A 497 6.23 24.73 15.18
C ARG A 497 7.33 25.18 14.24
N TYR A 498 8.60 25.01 14.63
CA TYR A 498 9.75 25.54 13.87
C TYR A 498 10.47 24.45 13.08
N TYR A 499 10.58 24.64 11.78
CA TYR A 499 11.32 23.76 10.88
C TYR A 499 12.38 24.53 10.10
N PHE A 500 13.61 24.02 10.10
CA PHE A 500 14.72 24.58 9.34
C PHE A 500 15.31 23.51 8.43
N GLU A 501 15.64 23.88 7.20
CA GLU A 501 16.30 23.02 6.22
C GLU A 501 17.38 23.80 5.49
N THR A 502 18.53 23.17 5.26
CA THR A 502 19.64 23.80 4.56
C THR A 502 20.52 22.78 3.84
N TYR A 503 21.22 23.24 2.81
CA TYR A 503 22.40 22.58 2.29
C TYR A 503 23.40 23.57 1.73
N ALA A 504 24.65 23.13 1.62
CA ALA A 504 25.71 23.75 0.85
C ALA A 504 26.29 22.73 -0.14
N ALA A 505 26.58 23.17 -1.35
CA ALA A 505 27.20 22.36 -2.38
C ALA A 505 28.27 23.16 -3.14
N TYR A 506 29.27 22.46 -3.65
CA TYR A 506 30.35 23.03 -4.44
C TYR A 506 30.56 22.21 -5.72
N GLY A 507 30.54 22.89 -6.86
CA GLY A 507 30.88 22.31 -8.16
C GLY A 507 32.34 22.61 -8.48
N PHE A 508 33.11 21.58 -8.81
CA PHE A 508 34.56 21.69 -8.99
C PHE A 508 34.97 22.11 -10.41
N LYS A 509 34.06 22.02 -11.40
CA LYS A 509 34.33 22.50 -12.77
C LYS A 509 33.91 23.96 -12.97
N ASP A 510 32.81 24.37 -12.34
CA ASP A 510 32.32 25.76 -12.43
C ASP A 510 32.81 26.65 -11.28
N GLU A 511 33.48 26.07 -10.28
CA GLU A 511 34.07 26.75 -9.11
C GLU A 511 33.07 27.61 -8.33
N ARG A 512 31.78 27.23 -8.37
CA ARG A 512 30.69 27.99 -7.75
C ARG A 512 30.08 27.23 -6.57
N TRP A 513 29.82 27.97 -5.49
CA TRP A 513 29.00 27.53 -4.37
C TRP A 513 27.50 27.60 -4.70
N LYS A 514 26.75 26.62 -4.18
CA LYS A 514 25.30 26.52 -4.22
C LYS A 514 24.79 26.26 -2.82
N TYR A 515 23.65 26.82 -2.46
CA TYR A 515 23.14 26.72 -1.10
C TYR A 515 21.64 26.97 -1.02
N PHE A 516 21.06 26.44 0.04
CA PHE A 516 19.64 26.57 0.35
C PHE A 516 19.45 26.84 1.82
N LEU A 517 18.51 27.71 2.12
CA LEU A 517 18.07 28.06 3.45
C LEU A 517 16.55 28.12 3.45
N SER A 518 15.90 27.39 4.34
CA SER A 518 14.45 27.42 4.50
C SER A 518 14.10 27.43 5.98
N ALA A 519 13.20 28.33 6.34
CA ALA A 519 12.58 28.40 7.65
C ALA A 519 11.06 28.32 7.48
N THR A 520 10.43 27.40 8.19
CA THR A 520 8.97 27.18 8.16
C THR A 520 8.41 27.29 9.58
N TYR A 521 7.33 28.04 9.72
CA TYR A 521 6.57 28.19 10.95
C TYR A 521 5.17 27.60 10.79
N SER A 522 4.85 26.58 11.57
CA SER A 522 3.51 25.99 11.63
C SER A 522 2.59 26.84 12.51
N LEU A 523 1.45 27.23 11.96
CA LEU A 523 0.43 28.08 12.57
C LEU A 523 -0.64 27.29 13.35
N ASN A 524 -0.71 25.97 13.18
CA ASN A 524 -1.72 25.11 13.81
C ASN A 524 -1.15 24.11 14.82
N ASP A 525 0.09 24.30 15.27
CA ASP A 525 0.80 23.43 16.23
C ASP A 525 0.99 21.98 15.82
N LYS A 526 0.75 21.69 14.54
CA LYS A 526 1.00 20.38 13.95
C LYS A 526 2.27 20.41 13.13
N SER A 527 2.87 19.22 12.96
CA SER A 527 3.99 19.08 12.05
C SER A 527 3.60 19.46 10.63
N ILE A 528 4.51 20.12 9.91
CA ILE A 528 4.33 20.46 8.49
C ILE A 528 4.19 19.23 7.57
N TYR A 529 4.43 18.03 8.08
CA TYR A 529 4.23 16.76 7.35
C TYR A 529 2.88 16.09 7.69
N ARG A 530 2.03 16.74 8.50
CA ARG A 530 0.71 16.24 8.87
C ARG A 530 -0.42 17.07 8.29
N PHE A 531 -1.47 16.38 7.86
CA PHE A 531 -2.74 16.95 7.46
C PHE A 531 -3.60 17.31 8.70
N PRO A 532 -4.34 18.42 8.68
CA PRO A 532 -4.20 19.54 7.75
C PRO A 532 -2.93 20.37 8.02
N GLN A 533 -2.28 20.85 6.97
CA GLN A 533 -1.17 21.80 7.04
C GLN A 533 -1.70 23.23 7.24
N ASN A 534 -1.01 24.01 8.06
CA ASN A 534 -1.19 25.45 8.12
C ASN A 534 0.16 26.08 8.50
N TYR A 535 0.87 26.66 7.54
CA TYR A 535 2.21 27.18 7.79
C TYR A 535 2.57 28.34 6.88
N ILE A 536 3.56 29.11 7.33
CA ILE A 536 4.31 30.05 6.50
C ILE A 536 5.74 29.55 6.31
N ARG A 537 6.32 29.75 5.14
CA ARG A 537 7.68 29.34 4.80
C ARG A 537 8.40 30.48 4.10
N ALA A 538 9.60 30.78 4.55
CA ALA A 538 10.52 31.64 3.82
C ALA A 538 11.72 30.79 3.37
N SER A 539 12.12 30.90 2.11
CA SER A 539 13.29 30.19 1.60
C SER A 539 14.10 30.99 0.60
N PHE A 540 15.40 30.72 0.61
CA PHE A 540 16.36 31.21 -0.36
C PHE A 540 17.13 30.02 -0.94
N GLN A 541 17.28 29.97 -2.25
CA GLN A 541 18.02 28.92 -2.94
C GLN A 541 18.86 29.52 -4.07
N ARG A 542 20.16 29.18 -4.09
CA ARG A 542 21.04 29.40 -5.23
C ARG A 542 21.51 28.05 -5.74
N ASP A 543 21.02 27.62 -6.90
CA ASP A 543 21.38 26.31 -7.48
C ASP A 543 21.21 26.25 -9.00
N THR A 544 21.74 25.18 -9.60
CA THR A 544 21.55 24.84 -11.01
C THR A 544 20.24 24.09 -11.23
N LYS A 545 19.60 24.28 -12.39
CA LYS A 545 18.41 23.54 -12.80
C LYS A 545 18.43 23.25 -14.29
N ILE A 546 17.90 22.10 -14.68
CA ILE A 546 17.63 21.76 -16.08
C ILE A 546 16.25 22.31 -16.47
N PRO A 547 16.14 23.12 -17.54
CA PRO A 547 14.84 23.62 -18.01
C PRO A 547 13.86 22.48 -18.30
N GLY A 548 12.64 22.56 -17.75
CA GLY A 548 11.58 21.56 -17.99
C GLY A 548 11.75 20.22 -17.25
N ALA A 549 12.84 20.02 -16.52
CA ALA A 549 12.99 18.85 -15.65
C ALA A 549 12.24 19.10 -14.34
N ASN A 550 11.17 18.33 -14.10
CA ASN A 550 10.47 18.23 -12.82
C ASN A 550 10.28 16.74 -12.52
N LEU A 551 11.33 16.08 -12.02
CA LEU A 551 11.34 14.64 -11.78
C LEU A 551 10.65 14.31 -10.44
N GLN A 552 9.58 13.52 -10.46
CA GLN A 552 8.77 13.23 -9.26
C GLN A 552 9.46 12.35 -8.21
N PHE A 553 10.34 11.42 -8.63
CA PHE A 553 10.84 10.35 -7.76
C PHE A 553 12.28 10.56 -7.30
N VAL A 554 12.95 11.59 -7.82
CA VAL A 554 14.39 11.75 -7.70
C VAL A 554 14.67 13.24 -7.56
N GLN A 555 15.29 13.63 -6.44
CA GLN A 555 15.84 14.99 -6.31
C GLN A 555 16.74 15.26 -7.52
N GLU A 556 16.63 16.44 -8.15
CA GLU A 556 17.34 16.76 -9.41
C GLU A 556 18.87 16.55 -9.32
N ASP A 557 19.40 16.51 -8.10
CA ASP A 557 20.80 16.31 -7.72
C ASP A 557 21.18 14.88 -7.32
N ASN A 558 20.25 13.92 -7.42
CA ASN A 558 20.55 12.53 -7.09
C ASN A 558 21.66 12.00 -8.01
N PHE A 559 22.62 11.30 -7.42
CA PHE A 559 23.72 10.65 -8.14
C PHE A 559 23.29 9.91 -9.43
N LEU A 560 22.14 9.22 -9.42
CA LEU A 560 21.63 8.47 -10.57
C LEU A 560 21.30 9.36 -11.79
N LEU A 561 20.99 10.65 -11.58
CA LEU A 561 20.72 11.62 -12.65
C LEU A 561 21.99 12.15 -13.33
N SER A 562 23.17 11.76 -12.85
CA SER A 562 24.45 12.00 -13.52
C SER A 562 24.58 11.16 -14.81
N PHE A 563 23.79 10.09 -14.94
CA PHE A 563 23.76 9.20 -16.10
C PHE A 563 22.53 9.49 -16.97
N LYS A 564 22.72 10.22 -18.08
CA LYS A 564 21.64 10.61 -19.01
C LYS A 564 22.01 10.25 -20.46
N ARG A 565 21.00 10.11 -21.32
CA ARG A 565 21.18 9.86 -22.75
C ARG A 565 21.23 11.18 -23.52
N GLY A 566 22.23 11.34 -24.39
CA GLY A 566 22.39 12.53 -25.23
C GLY A 566 23.11 13.68 -24.53
N VAL A 567 23.26 14.80 -25.23
CA VAL A 567 23.88 16.02 -24.70
C VAL A 567 22.89 16.70 -23.75
N ASN A 568 23.23 16.75 -22.47
CA ASN A 568 22.45 17.42 -21.43
C ASN A 568 23.33 18.48 -20.76
N ASP A 569 23.63 19.55 -21.49
CA ASP A 569 24.49 20.66 -21.09
C ASP A 569 23.73 21.99 -20.99
N LYS A 570 22.40 21.99 -21.12
CA LYS A 570 21.55 23.18 -20.97
C LYS A 570 21.12 23.34 -19.52
N PHE A 571 21.69 24.32 -18.83
CA PHE A 571 21.39 24.58 -17.43
C PHE A 571 21.03 26.05 -17.21
N LEU A 572 20.36 26.29 -16.09
CA LEU A 572 20.07 27.62 -15.55
C LEU A 572 20.65 27.69 -14.14
N TYR A 573 21.47 28.70 -13.84
CA TYR A 573 21.67 29.11 -12.46
C TYR A 573 20.46 29.92 -12.02
N ASN A 574 19.90 29.61 -10.87
CA ASN A 574 18.74 30.32 -10.33
C ASN A 574 19.00 30.76 -8.90
N ASP A 575 18.74 32.04 -8.64
CA ASP A 575 18.66 32.61 -7.29
C ASP A 575 17.18 32.83 -6.93
N PHE A 576 16.57 31.88 -6.22
CA PHE A 576 15.18 31.94 -5.78
C PHE A 576 15.05 32.56 -4.38
N TYR A 577 14.10 33.47 -4.24
CA TYR A 577 13.57 33.94 -2.96
C TYR A 577 12.07 33.62 -2.93
N ARG A 578 11.62 32.90 -1.92
CA ARG A 578 10.22 32.47 -1.80
C ARG A 578 9.67 32.75 -0.42
N PHE A 579 8.42 33.19 -0.41
CA PHE A 579 7.60 33.23 0.78
C PHE A 579 6.27 32.55 0.46
N ASP A 580 5.93 31.49 1.18
CA ASP A 580 4.74 30.67 0.94
C ASP A 580 3.86 30.65 2.19
N TYR A 581 2.55 30.80 2.01
CA TYR A 581 1.52 30.51 3.00
C TYR A 581 0.64 29.38 2.47
N VAL A 582 0.50 28.31 3.25
CA VAL A 582 -0.30 27.14 2.88
C VAL A 582 -1.31 26.85 3.99
N HIS A 583 -2.58 26.66 3.62
CA HIS A 583 -3.63 26.26 4.55
C HIS A 583 -4.52 25.16 3.94
N GLU A 584 -4.57 24.02 4.60
CA GLU A 584 -5.46 22.92 4.31
C GLU A 584 -6.61 22.89 5.31
N LEU A 585 -7.81 22.66 4.80
CA LEU A 585 -9.01 22.46 5.59
C LEU A 585 -9.33 20.97 5.69
N GLN A 586 -10.05 20.59 6.74
CA GLN A 586 -10.46 19.20 6.95
C GLN A 586 -11.44 18.70 5.88
N SER A 587 -12.04 19.60 5.11
CA SER A 587 -12.85 19.29 3.92
C SER A 587 -12.01 18.80 2.73
N HIS A 588 -10.68 18.72 2.87
CA HIS A 588 -9.72 18.49 1.79
C HIS A 588 -9.76 19.56 0.69
N PHE A 589 -10.24 20.75 1.06
CA PHE A 589 -10.00 21.97 0.33
C PHE A 589 -8.75 22.62 0.91
N SER A 590 -7.84 23.08 0.06
CA SER A 590 -6.65 23.79 0.46
C SER A 590 -6.43 25.00 -0.43
N TYR A 591 -5.87 26.04 0.14
CA TYR A 591 -5.46 27.22 -0.58
C TYR A 591 -4.06 27.64 -0.14
N ALA A 592 -3.30 28.18 -1.08
CA ALA A 592 -1.98 28.70 -0.84
C ALA A 592 -1.82 30.07 -1.51
N ALA A 593 -1.02 30.92 -0.89
CA ALA A 593 -0.59 32.18 -1.44
C ALA A 593 0.92 32.26 -1.32
N GLY A 594 1.60 32.71 -2.37
CA GLY A 594 3.06 32.75 -2.38
C GLY A 594 3.60 33.98 -3.09
N PHE A 595 4.78 34.41 -2.68
CA PHE A 595 5.62 35.38 -3.36
C PHE A 595 6.88 34.67 -3.81
N LYS A 596 7.29 34.89 -5.06
CA LYS A 596 8.49 34.28 -5.63
C LYS A 596 9.23 35.30 -6.46
N LYS A 597 10.46 35.61 -6.07
CA LYS A 597 11.43 36.33 -6.90
C LYS A 597 12.49 35.35 -7.36
N TRP A 598 12.88 35.41 -8.62
CA TRP A 598 14.07 34.67 -9.06
C TRP A 598 14.83 35.38 -10.16
N THR A 599 16.14 35.16 -10.18
CA THR A 599 17.03 35.59 -11.26
C THR A 599 17.62 34.36 -11.93
N GLN A 600 17.52 34.29 -13.26
CA GLN A 600 18.04 33.18 -14.08
C GLN A 600 19.26 33.63 -14.88
N GLU A 601 20.30 32.82 -14.87
CA GLU A 601 21.49 32.96 -15.73
C GLU A 601 21.64 31.67 -16.54
N PRO A 602 21.74 31.75 -17.89
CA PRO A 602 21.90 30.58 -18.73
C PRO A 602 23.32 30.01 -18.60
N ALA A 603 23.45 28.68 -18.70
CA ALA A 603 24.71 27.96 -18.53
C ALA A 603 24.86 26.79 -19.50
N GLY A 604 26.13 26.43 -19.75
CA GLY A 604 26.53 25.41 -20.73
C GLY A 604 26.19 25.84 -22.14
N SER A 605 25.36 25.09 -22.87
CA SER A 605 24.95 25.44 -24.25
C SER A 605 23.71 26.34 -24.33
N LEU A 606 23.10 26.68 -23.19
CA LEU A 606 21.94 27.57 -23.14
C LEU A 606 22.42 29.03 -23.16
N TYR A 607 21.67 29.89 -23.86
CA TYR A 607 21.92 31.32 -23.95
C TYR A 607 20.60 32.07 -24.04
N PHE A 608 20.60 33.37 -23.70
CA PHE A 608 19.46 34.25 -23.91
C PHE A 608 19.87 35.37 -24.85
N ASP A 609 19.35 35.35 -26.07
CA ASP A 609 19.62 36.39 -27.06
C ASP A 609 18.30 36.96 -27.58
N ASN A 610 18.26 38.27 -27.80
CA ASN A 610 17.23 38.91 -28.61
C ASN A 610 17.87 39.69 -29.76
N ILE A 611 17.05 40.24 -30.65
CA ILE A 611 17.50 41.03 -31.80
C ILE A 611 17.00 42.46 -31.61
N ILE A 612 17.93 43.40 -31.53
CA ILE A 612 17.65 44.84 -31.41
C ILE A 612 18.38 45.55 -32.55
N ASN A 613 17.65 46.31 -33.37
CA ASN A 613 18.19 46.99 -34.55
C ASN A 613 18.96 46.03 -35.48
N ASP A 614 18.40 44.84 -35.73
CA ASP A 614 19.00 43.76 -36.53
C ASP A 614 20.34 43.22 -36.04
N LEU A 615 20.75 43.56 -34.82
CA LEU A 615 21.95 43.05 -34.16
C LEU A 615 21.58 42.09 -33.02
N PRO A 616 22.27 40.95 -32.88
CA PRO A 616 22.16 40.10 -31.71
C PRO A 616 22.54 40.85 -30.44
N ASN A 617 21.69 40.77 -29.43
CA ASN A 617 21.94 41.33 -28.10
C ASN A 617 21.82 40.20 -27.06
N SER A 618 22.95 39.85 -26.46
CA SER A 618 23.02 38.79 -25.47
C SER A 618 22.66 39.30 -24.07
N ILE A 619 21.81 38.54 -23.40
CA ILE A 619 21.25 38.86 -22.09
C ILE A 619 21.76 37.83 -21.08
N HIS A 620 22.42 38.32 -20.03
CA HIS A 620 23.05 37.44 -19.04
C HIS A 620 22.14 37.05 -17.88
N HIS A 621 21.12 37.87 -17.60
CA HIS A 621 20.23 37.67 -16.46
C HIS A 621 18.77 37.96 -16.84
N LEU A 622 17.86 37.19 -16.26
CA LEU A 622 16.42 37.42 -16.32
C LEU A 622 15.86 37.41 -14.90
N THR A 623 15.42 38.56 -14.39
CA THR A 623 14.78 38.70 -13.08
C THR A 623 13.26 38.75 -13.21
N THR A 624 12.59 37.88 -12.45
CA THR A 624 11.13 37.78 -12.42
C THR A 624 10.63 37.81 -10.98
N THR A 625 9.52 38.52 -10.77
CA THR A 625 8.81 38.58 -9.50
C THR A 625 7.35 38.19 -9.71
N GLU A 626 6.89 37.17 -9.00
CA GLU A 626 5.54 36.63 -9.06
C GLU A 626 4.83 36.70 -7.72
N LEU A 627 3.55 37.04 -7.76
CA LEU A 627 2.57 36.67 -6.73
C LEU A 627 1.78 35.46 -7.22
N THR A 628 1.58 34.47 -6.37
CA THR A 628 0.95 33.20 -6.69
C THR A 628 -0.22 32.93 -5.76
N ALA A 629 -1.27 32.32 -6.29
CA ALA A 629 -2.41 31.81 -5.55
C ALA A 629 -2.77 30.43 -6.10
N SER A 630 -2.96 29.45 -5.22
CA SER A 630 -3.34 28.09 -5.59
C SER A 630 -4.56 27.67 -4.79
N VAL A 631 -5.49 26.97 -5.43
CA VAL A 631 -6.60 26.30 -4.76
C VAL A 631 -6.65 24.85 -5.22
N ARG A 632 -6.85 23.95 -4.27
CA ARG A 632 -6.93 22.51 -4.52
C ARG A 632 -8.07 21.87 -3.74
N TRP A 633 -8.79 20.96 -4.37
CA TRP A 633 -9.87 20.21 -3.76
C TRP A 633 -9.75 18.72 -4.11
N ALA A 634 -9.55 17.90 -3.09
CA ALA A 634 -9.36 16.44 -3.22
C ALA A 634 -10.25 15.70 -2.20
N PRO A 635 -11.57 15.57 -2.45
CA PRO A 635 -12.50 14.96 -1.51
C PRO A 635 -12.08 13.54 -1.11
N HIS A 636 -12.17 13.25 0.20
CA HIS A 636 -11.82 11.96 0.80
C HIS A 636 -10.38 11.48 0.56
N GLU A 637 -9.45 12.41 0.31
CA GLU A 637 -8.03 12.08 0.20
C GLU A 637 -7.51 11.48 1.51
N GLN A 638 -6.68 10.45 1.37
CA GLN A 638 -6.02 9.78 2.49
C GLN A 638 -4.52 9.83 2.27
N PHE A 639 -3.74 9.78 3.35
CA PHE A 639 -2.30 9.95 3.27
C PHE A 639 -1.56 8.88 4.09
N TYR A 640 -0.47 8.36 3.52
CA TYR A 640 0.63 7.81 4.30
C TYR A 640 1.44 8.97 4.85
N GLN A 641 1.33 9.19 6.15
CA GLN A 641 1.95 10.31 6.84
C GLN A 641 3.07 9.80 7.72
N GLY A 642 4.30 10.01 7.25
CA GLY A 642 5.48 9.75 8.04
C GLY A 642 6.01 10.99 8.74
N LYS A 643 7.11 10.78 9.46
CA LYS A 643 7.79 11.86 10.19
C LYS A 643 8.26 12.99 9.30
N ILE A 644 8.59 12.68 8.05
CA ILE A 644 9.32 13.54 7.12
C ILE A 644 8.76 13.52 5.69
N TYR A 645 7.67 12.79 5.48
CA TYR A 645 7.04 12.65 4.17
C TYR A 645 5.54 12.46 4.34
N ARG A 646 4.79 12.90 3.33
CA ARG A 646 3.36 12.66 3.20
C ARG A 646 3.08 12.24 1.77
N ILE A 647 2.53 11.05 1.59
CA ILE A 647 2.21 10.50 0.26
C ILE A 647 0.69 10.27 0.19
N PRO A 648 -0.02 10.87 -0.78
CA PRO A 648 -1.45 10.60 -0.96
C PRO A 648 -1.67 9.15 -1.40
N ILE A 649 -2.71 8.53 -0.86
CA ILE A 649 -3.17 7.19 -1.21
C ILE A 649 -4.16 7.33 -2.36
N PRO A 650 -3.87 6.77 -3.56
CA PRO A 650 -4.81 6.84 -4.68
C PRO A 650 -6.17 6.25 -4.31
N ASN A 651 -7.25 6.99 -4.61
CA ASN A 651 -8.62 6.59 -4.33
C ASN A 651 -9.52 6.82 -5.57
N LYS A 652 -10.83 6.57 -5.43
CA LYS A 652 -11.81 6.69 -6.53
C LYS A 652 -12.28 8.13 -6.81
N TYR A 653 -11.94 9.08 -5.95
CA TYR A 653 -12.42 10.45 -6.02
C TYR A 653 -11.44 11.31 -6.84
N PRO A 654 -11.92 12.33 -7.57
CA PRO A 654 -11.05 13.23 -8.31
C PRO A 654 -10.29 14.18 -7.38
N ALA A 655 -9.13 14.65 -7.83
CA ALA A 655 -8.45 15.81 -7.26
C ALA A 655 -8.37 16.92 -8.32
N PHE A 656 -8.70 18.15 -7.93
CA PHE A 656 -8.66 19.33 -8.78
C PHE A 656 -7.71 20.36 -8.19
N GLU A 657 -6.94 21.03 -9.05
CA GLU A 657 -5.98 22.06 -8.68
C GLU A 657 -6.05 23.20 -9.71
N LEU A 658 -6.07 24.44 -9.21
CA LEU A 658 -6.03 25.65 -10.02
C LEU A 658 -4.96 26.57 -9.46
N ASP A 659 -3.94 26.81 -10.27
CA ASP A 659 -2.83 27.70 -9.95
C ASP A 659 -2.95 28.99 -10.76
N TYR A 660 -2.77 30.12 -10.08
CA TYR A 660 -2.70 31.44 -10.66
C TYR A 660 -1.38 32.10 -10.27
N ALA A 661 -0.69 32.72 -11.22
CA ALA A 661 0.48 33.53 -10.98
C ALA A 661 0.39 34.86 -11.71
N SER A 662 0.86 35.93 -11.07
CA SER A 662 0.94 37.28 -11.65
C SER A 662 2.39 37.76 -11.56
N GLY A 663 3.04 37.88 -12.72
CA GLY A 663 4.33 38.54 -12.86
C GLY A 663 4.17 40.06 -12.78
N ILE A 664 5.02 40.73 -12.01
CA ILE A 664 4.94 42.18 -11.77
C ILE A 664 6.26 42.85 -12.14
N LYS A 665 6.21 43.69 -13.19
CA LYS A 665 7.34 44.52 -13.63
C LYS A 665 7.64 45.63 -12.62
N GLY A 666 8.91 45.88 -12.36
CA GLY A 666 9.42 46.90 -11.44
C GLY A 666 9.45 46.47 -9.97
N LEU A 667 8.63 45.49 -9.56
CA LEU A 667 8.64 44.98 -8.20
C LEU A 667 9.88 44.10 -7.96
N PHE A 668 10.77 44.52 -7.06
CA PHE A 668 12.05 43.84 -6.78
C PHE A 668 12.89 43.53 -8.04
N ALA A 669 12.90 44.45 -9.00
CA ALA A 669 13.56 44.32 -10.30
C ALA A 669 12.95 43.25 -11.23
N GLY A 670 11.68 42.86 -11.03
CA GLY A 670 10.96 42.04 -12.00
C GLY A 670 10.86 42.75 -13.36
N GLU A 671 11.09 42.03 -14.45
CA GLU A 671 11.19 42.63 -15.80
C GLU A 671 9.88 42.60 -16.61
N TYR A 672 8.95 41.69 -16.28
CA TYR A 672 7.76 41.39 -17.09
C TYR A 672 6.46 41.45 -16.30
N ASN A 673 5.39 41.92 -16.96
CA ASN A 673 4.02 41.82 -16.49
C ASN A 673 3.30 40.70 -17.25
N TYR A 674 2.79 39.72 -16.53
CA TYR A 674 2.00 38.64 -17.13
C TYR A 674 1.10 37.98 -16.09
N GLN A 675 0.11 37.24 -16.57
CA GLN A 675 -0.72 36.38 -15.74
C GLN A 675 -0.66 34.97 -16.29
N LYS A 676 -0.60 33.99 -15.40
CA LYS A 676 -0.57 32.57 -15.75
C LYS A 676 -1.67 31.86 -14.98
N LEU A 677 -2.41 31.03 -15.68
CA LEU A 677 -3.46 30.19 -15.12
C LEU A 677 -3.21 28.75 -15.56
N ASP A 678 -3.10 27.84 -14.60
CA ASP A 678 -2.98 26.40 -14.85
C ASP A 678 -4.05 25.65 -14.07
N PHE A 679 -4.76 24.77 -14.76
CA PHE A 679 -5.75 23.88 -14.20
C PHE A 679 -5.30 22.43 -14.37
N ARG A 680 -5.53 21.61 -13.34
CA ARG A 680 -5.22 20.19 -13.34
C ARG A 680 -6.36 19.39 -12.69
N ALA A 681 -6.68 18.26 -13.29
CA ALA A 681 -7.61 17.27 -12.76
C ALA A 681 -7.00 15.86 -12.84
N ASP A 682 -6.97 15.16 -11.71
CA ASP A 682 -6.51 13.77 -11.59
C ASP A 682 -7.66 12.89 -11.12
N LYS A 683 -7.82 11.72 -11.74
CA LYS A 683 -8.81 10.73 -11.28
C LYS A 683 -8.40 9.31 -11.65
N ARG A 684 -8.49 8.41 -10.66
CA ARG A 684 -8.42 6.96 -10.90
C ARG A 684 -9.81 6.39 -11.15
N PHE A 685 -9.96 5.70 -12.26
CA PHE A 685 -11.14 4.91 -12.59
C PHE A 685 -10.86 3.44 -12.38
N TYR A 686 -11.74 2.78 -11.64
CA TYR A 686 -11.68 1.33 -11.46
C TYR A 686 -12.70 0.65 -12.36
N PHE A 687 -12.26 -0.32 -13.16
CA PHE A 687 -13.06 -1.03 -14.15
C PHE A 687 -13.30 -2.50 -13.77
N SER A 688 -13.46 -2.78 -12.47
CA SER A 688 -13.63 -4.14 -11.94
C SER A 688 -12.59 -5.10 -12.54
N GLN A 689 -12.99 -6.00 -13.43
CA GLN A 689 -12.12 -7.01 -14.05
C GLN A 689 -11.14 -6.46 -15.11
N LEU A 690 -11.37 -5.26 -15.65
CA LEU A 690 -10.43 -4.62 -16.59
C LEU A 690 -9.31 -3.85 -15.88
N GLY A 691 -9.23 -3.93 -14.54
CA GLY A 691 -8.22 -3.24 -13.73
C GLY A 691 -8.58 -1.77 -13.48
N TYR A 692 -7.64 -0.86 -13.65
CA TYR A 692 -7.84 0.58 -13.39
C TYR A 692 -7.11 1.46 -14.39
N ALA A 693 -7.63 2.68 -14.63
CA ALA A 693 -6.95 3.75 -15.34
C ALA A 693 -6.66 4.92 -14.42
N ASP A 694 -5.45 5.45 -14.50
CA ASP A 694 -5.12 6.77 -13.99
C ASP A 694 -5.25 7.79 -15.12
N ILE A 695 -6.16 8.74 -14.96
CA ILE A 695 -6.42 9.80 -15.93
C ILE A 695 -5.96 11.13 -15.34
N ASN A 696 -5.17 11.87 -16.12
CA ASN A 696 -4.78 13.24 -15.83
C ASN A 696 -5.17 14.13 -17.00
N ALA A 697 -5.80 15.26 -16.70
CA ALA A 697 -6.06 16.33 -17.66
C ALA A 697 -5.50 17.63 -17.09
N SER A 698 -4.84 18.41 -17.93
CA SER A 698 -4.38 19.75 -17.56
C SER A 698 -4.55 20.73 -18.70
N ALA A 699 -4.69 21.99 -18.36
CA ALA A 699 -4.73 23.07 -19.32
C ALA A 699 -4.11 24.31 -18.68
N GLY A 700 -3.40 25.10 -19.48
CA GLY A 700 -2.80 26.33 -18.99
C GLY A 700 -2.78 27.43 -20.03
N LYS A 701 -2.76 28.67 -19.56
CA LYS A 701 -2.67 29.86 -20.41
C LYS A 701 -1.87 30.97 -19.72
N ILE A 702 -1.02 31.62 -20.49
CA ILE A 702 -0.25 32.80 -20.13
C ILE A 702 -0.83 34.00 -20.91
N PHE A 703 -1.07 35.08 -20.20
CA PHE A 703 -1.55 36.36 -20.71
C PHE A 703 -0.45 37.40 -20.52
N GLY A 704 -0.19 38.20 -21.55
CA GLY A 704 0.95 39.13 -21.59
C GLY A 704 2.09 38.60 -22.47
N SER A 705 3.06 39.47 -22.74
CA SER A 705 4.24 39.17 -23.55
C SER A 705 5.40 38.75 -22.64
N VAL A 706 5.91 37.54 -22.84
CA VAL A 706 6.97 36.94 -22.03
C VAL A 706 8.00 36.21 -22.90
N PRO A 707 9.28 36.19 -22.50
CA PRO A 707 10.33 35.44 -23.19
C PRO A 707 10.18 33.93 -22.95
N TYR A 708 10.82 33.12 -23.81
CA TYR A 708 10.67 31.67 -23.77
C TYR A 708 10.98 30.99 -22.41
N PRO A 709 11.92 31.48 -21.55
CA PRO A 709 12.16 30.86 -20.25
C PRO A 709 10.96 30.98 -19.28
N LEU A 710 10.06 31.94 -19.52
CA LEU A 710 8.84 32.15 -18.74
C LEU A 710 7.60 31.48 -19.36
N LEU A 711 7.72 30.96 -20.59
CA LEU A 711 6.68 30.16 -21.20
C LEU A 711 6.52 28.82 -20.47
N THR A 712 5.43 28.11 -20.77
CA THR A 712 5.26 26.74 -20.27
C THR A 712 6.19 25.81 -21.03
N ILE A 713 7.27 25.41 -20.37
CA ILE A 713 8.17 24.34 -20.83
C ILE A 713 7.53 23.00 -20.47
N HIS A 714 7.20 22.18 -21.46
CA HIS A 714 6.52 20.91 -21.23
C HIS A 714 7.45 19.85 -20.62
N ARG A 715 6.89 19.00 -19.74
CA ARG A 715 7.63 17.98 -19.00
C ARG A 715 8.15 16.89 -19.94
N ALA A 716 9.45 16.83 -20.13
CA ALA A 716 10.13 15.86 -20.97
C ALA A 716 10.92 14.85 -20.13
N ASN A 717 11.23 13.68 -20.70
CA ASN A 717 12.06 12.68 -20.04
C ASN A 717 13.01 11.99 -21.03
N GLN A 718 14.30 12.31 -20.91
CA GLN A 718 15.37 11.69 -21.69
C GLN A 718 16.11 10.56 -20.93
N THR A 719 15.61 10.12 -19.78
CA THR A 719 16.19 9.02 -19.00
C THR A 719 15.71 7.65 -19.50
N TYR A 720 16.38 6.57 -19.08
CA TYR A 720 15.92 5.20 -19.32
C TYR A 720 14.79 4.76 -18.39
N ALA A 721 14.53 5.54 -17.32
CA ALA A 721 13.44 5.30 -16.41
C ALA A 721 12.12 5.79 -17.02
N TYR A 722 11.06 5.00 -16.91
CA TYR A 722 9.73 5.42 -17.35
C TYR A 722 9.11 6.38 -16.32
N ASP A 723 8.80 7.59 -16.77
CA ASP A 723 8.08 8.59 -15.99
C ASP A 723 6.63 8.64 -16.45
N ILE A 724 5.70 8.56 -15.49
CA ILE A 724 4.27 8.63 -15.77
C ILE A 724 3.88 10.06 -16.14
N ASP A 725 4.47 11.08 -15.50
CA ASP A 725 4.11 12.50 -15.61
C ASP A 725 4.87 13.31 -16.65
N SER A 726 5.82 12.69 -17.33
CA SER A 726 6.62 13.32 -18.38
C SER A 726 6.45 12.61 -19.73
N TYR A 727 6.63 13.31 -20.83
CA TYR A 727 6.69 12.71 -22.17
C TYR A 727 8.04 11.99 -22.35
N ASN A 728 8.01 10.66 -22.45
CA ASN A 728 9.18 9.78 -22.36
C ASN A 728 10.07 9.75 -23.61
N LEU A 729 9.57 10.34 -24.71
CA LEU A 729 10.32 10.48 -25.97
C LEU A 729 10.56 11.94 -26.37
N MET A 730 10.08 12.89 -25.56
CA MET A 730 10.33 14.32 -25.73
C MET A 730 11.71 14.66 -25.15
N ASN A 731 12.46 15.51 -25.85
CA ASN A 731 13.72 16.07 -25.40
C ASN A 731 13.49 17.22 -24.40
N PHE A 732 14.44 17.47 -23.50
CA PHE A 732 14.33 18.63 -22.60
C PHE A 732 14.30 19.93 -23.41
N LEU A 733 13.38 20.83 -23.04
CA LEU A 733 13.13 22.11 -23.71
C LEU A 733 12.70 21.97 -25.20
N GLU A 734 12.17 20.82 -25.63
CA GLU A 734 11.76 20.62 -27.01
C GLU A 734 10.54 21.47 -27.39
N PHE A 735 9.54 21.58 -26.51
CA PHE A 735 8.32 22.35 -26.78
C PHE A 735 8.04 23.39 -25.69
N VAL A 736 7.71 24.60 -26.13
CA VAL A 736 7.21 25.69 -25.29
C VAL A 736 5.84 26.17 -25.79
N SER A 737 4.99 26.58 -24.86
CA SER A 737 3.67 27.14 -25.16
C SER A 737 3.26 28.24 -24.18
N ASP A 738 2.42 29.14 -24.65
CA ASP A 738 1.68 30.08 -23.80
C ASP A 738 0.24 29.63 -23.58
N LYS A 739 -0.26 28.67 -24.36
CA LYS A 739 -1.55 28.02 -24.17
C LYS A 739 -1.42 26.54 -24.50
N TYR A 740 -1.95 25.70 -23.63
CA TYR A 740 -1.96 24.26 -23.85
C TYR A 740 -3.13 23.57 -23.18
N ALA A 741 -3.44 22.39 -23.68
CA ALA A 741 -4.23 21.35 -23.05
C ALA A 741 -3.47 20.03 -23.19
N SER A 742 -3.43 19.25 -22.12
CA SER A 742 -2.83 17.93 -22.12
C SER A 742 -3.74 16.90 -21.47
N PHE A 743 -3.63 15.68 -21.96
CA PHE A 743 -4.45 14.56 -21.52
C PHE A 743 -3.60 13.30 -21.51
N ARG A 744 -3.66 12.56 -20.39
CA ARG A 744 -2.99 11.27 -20.23
C ARG A 744 -3.96 10.23 -19.68
N ILE A 745 -3.84 9.02 -20.21
CA ILE A 745 -4.37 7.81 -19.61
C ILE A 745 -3.21 6.81 -19.40
N ASP A 746 -3.08 6.25 -18.20
CA ASP A 746 -2.25 5.07 -17.91
C ASP A 746 -3.17 3.93 -17.42
N GLN A 747 -3.38 2.92 -18.27
CA GLN A 747 -4.27 1.80 -18.03
C GLN A 747 -3.48 0.59 -17.53
N HIS A 748 -3.94 0.01 -16.43
CA HIS A 748 -3.45 -1.26 -15.89
C HIS A 748 -4.55 -2.32 -16.06
N PHE A 749 -4.28 -3.37 -16.84
CA PHE A 749 -5.26 -4.42 -17.12
C PHE A 749 -5.24 -5.57 -16.11
N SER A 750 -4.31 -5.55 -15.16
CA SER A 750 -4.21 -6.53 -14.07
C SER A 750 -4.17 -8.01 -14.51
N GLY A 751 -3.67 -8.30 -15.72
CA GLY A 751 -3.57 -9.65 -16.27
C GLY A 751 -4.79 -10.08 -17.10
N PHE A 752 -5.73 -9.19 -17.43
CA PHE A 752 -6.99 -9.53 -18.09
C PHE A 752 -6.80 -10.37 -19.38
N PHE A 753 -5.82 -10.07 -20.22
CA PHE A 753 -5.51 -10.81 -21.46
C PHE A 753 -4.43 -11.91 -21.25
N PHE A 754 -3.34 -11.61 -20.56
CA PHE A 754 -2.16 -12.44 -20.34
C PHE A 754 -2.47 -13.63 -19.45
N ASN A 755 -3.44 -13.52 -18.54
CA ASN A 755 -3.92 -14.68 -17.78
C ASN A 755 -4.65 -15.71 -18.67
N LYS A 756 -5.02 -15.35 -19.90
CA LYS A 756 -5.59 -16.27 -20.90
C LYS A 756 -4.52 -16.94 -21.77
N ILE A 757 -3.26 -16.46 -21.74
CA ILE A 757 -2.14 -17.01 -22.51
C ILE A 757 -1.29 -17.90 -21.59
N PRO A 758 -1.12 -19.22 -21.86
CA PRO A 758 -0.53 -20.17 -20.91
C PRO A 758 0.86 -19.79 -20.37
N LEU A 759 1.77 -19.32 -21.22
CA LEU A 759 3.13 -18.95 -20.82
C LEU A 759 3.13 -17.68 -19.95
N LEU A 760 2.44 -16.62 -20.40
CA LEU A 760 2.36 -15.35 -19.68
C LEU A 760 1.63 -15.49 -18.34
N LYS A 761 0.58 -16.32 -18.30
CA LYS A 761 -0.10 -16.76 -17.07
C LYS A 761 0.86 -17.41 -16.09
N LYS A 762 1.75 -18.30 -16.55
CA LYS A 762 2.74 -18.97 -15.69
C LYS A 762 3.77 -17.98 -15.14
N LEU A 763 4.17 -17.00 -15.95
CA LEU A 763 5.08 -15.91 -15.56
C LEU A 763 4.40 -14.84 -14.70
N LYS A 764 3.06 -14.82 -14.66
CA LYS A 764 2.24 -13.82 -13.94
C LYS A 764 2.46 -12.39 -14.41
N TRP A 765 2.85 -12.22 -15.66
CA TRP A 765 2.98 -10.90 -16.26
C TRP A 765 1.61 -10.27 -16.44
N ARG A 766 1.57 -8.94 -16.38
CA ARG A 766 0.36 -8.15 -16.58
C ARG A 766 0.64 -7.08 -17.63
N GLU A 767 -0.42 -6.60 -18.24
CA GLU A 767 -0.42 -5.67 -19.35
C GLU A 767 -0.74 -4.28 -18.84
N THR A 768 -0.10 -3.32 -19.49
CA THR A 768 -0.39 -1.91 -19.30
C THR A 768 -0.28 -1.20 -20.64
N ALA A 769 -1.06 -0.14 -20.79
CA ALA A 769 -0.99 0.72 -21.96
C ALA A 769 -1.18 2.17 -21.52
N SER A 770 -0.49 3.09 -22.17
CA SER A 770 -0.66 4.51 -21.91
C SER A 770 -0.75 5.32 -23.20
N VAL A 771 -1.43 6.45 -23.12
CA VAL A 771 -1.46 7.46 -24.20
C VAL A 771 -1.31 8.82 -23.54
N LYS A 772 -0.45 9.67 -24.11
CA LYS A 772 -0.23 11.06 -23.69
C LYS A 772 -0.39 11.97 -24.90
N VAL A 773 -1.25 12.96 -24.74
CA VAL A 773 -1.60 13.93 -25.79
C VAL A 773 -1.33 15.33 -25.25
N LEU A 774 -0.68 16.16 -26.07
CA LEU A 774 -0.42 17.56 -25.80
C LEU A 774 -0.84 18.39 -27.01
N TYR A 775 -1.69 19.37 -26.78
CA TYR A 775 -2.12 20.32 -27.79
C TYR A 775 -1.93 21.73 -27.28
N GLY A 776 -1.51 22.67 -28.13
CA GLY A 776 -1.20 24.02 -27.68
C GLY A 776 -0.44 24.79 -28.73
N GLY A 777 0.20 25.88 -28.31
CA GLY A 777 1.07 26.68 -29.18
C GLY A 777 1.44 28.00 -28.53
N LEU A 778 1.95 28.92 -29.35
CA LEU A 778 2.17 30.32 -28.99
C LEU A 778 1.06 31.20 -29.57
N SER A 779 0.70 32.26 -28.87
CA SER A 779 0.02 33.41 -29.45
C SER A 779 1.02 34.35 -30.11
N ASP A 780 0.55 35.18 -31.03
CA ASP A 780 1.42 36.04 -31.85
C ASP A 780 2.32 36.95 -30.99
N GLN A 781 1.77 37.50 -29.88
CA GLN A 781 2.49 38.35 -28.91
C GLN A 781 3.67 37.66 -28.19
N ASN A 782 3.72 36.32 -28.19
CA ASN A 782 4.76 35.51 -27.55
C ASN A 782 5.58 34.73 -28.60
N ASN A 783 5.44 35.05 -29.88
CA ASN A 783 6.16 34.39 -30.96
C ASN A 783 7.44 35.18 -31.31
N PRO A 784 8.64 34.68 -30.99
CA PRO A 784 9.90 35.40 -31.27
C PRO A 784 10.18 35.63 -32.75
N SER A 785 9.58 34.83 -33.64
CA SER A 785 9.67 35.03 -35.10
C SER A 785 8.86 36.23 -35.59
N ILE A 786 7.84 36.67 -34.84
CA ILE A 786 7.05 37.88 -35.13
C ILE A 786 7.60 39.08 -34.37
N HIS A 787 8.14 38.85 -33.16
CA HIS A 787 8.71 39.89 -32.30
C HIS A 787 10.20 39.61 -32.02
N PRO A 788 11.13 40.09 -32.87
CA PRO A 788 12.57 39.86 -32.73
C PRO A 788 13.17 40.37 -31.40
N SER A 789 12.51 41.34 -30.77
CA SER A 789 12.87 41.87 -29.45
C SER A 789 12.66 40.88 -28.30
N LEU A 790 11.86 39.82 -28.50
CA LEU A 790 11.75 38.69 -27.57
C LEU A 790 12.98 37.80 -27.65
N TYR A 791 13.19 37.02 -26.60
CA TYR A 791 14.30 36.06 -26.57
C TYR A 791 14.04 35.02 -27.66
N GLN A 792 15.01 34.87 -28.54
CA GLN A 792 14.94 33.93 -29.64
C GLN A 792 14.96 32.50 -29.10
N LEU A 793 14.20 31.61 -29.74
CA LEU A 793 14.22 30.20 -29.37
C LEU A 793 15.63 29.66 -29.62
N PRO A 794 16.21 28.92 -28.66
CA PRO A 794 17.60 28.51 -28.78
C PRO A 794 17.77 27.51 -29.96
N VAL A 795 18.92 27.57 -30.61
CA VAL A 795 19.36 26.66 -31.67
C VAL A 795 20.62 25.92 -31.21
N GLY A 796 20.87 24.74 -31.78
CA GLY A 796 22.11 24.00 -31.57
C GLY A 796 23.32 24.72 -32.19
N ALA A 797 24.53 24.25 -31.86
CA ALA A 797 25.76 24.76 -32.45
C ALA A 797 25.86 24.55 -33.98
N ASP A 798 25.06 23.64 -34.51
CA ASP A 798 24.87 23.35 -35.93
C ASP A 798 23.77 24.21 -36.60
N GLY A 799 23.19 25.16 -35.87
CA GLY A 799 22.09 26.02 -36.33
C GLY A 799 20.73 25.34 -36.36
N VAL A 800 20.63 24.08 -35.91
CA VAL A 800 19.38 23.33 -35.93
C VAL A 800 18.51 23.73 -34.72
N PRO A 801 17.21 24.03 -34.90
CA PRO A 801 16.34 24.35 -33.77
C PRO A 801 16.29 23.22 -32.75
N ILE A 802 16.41 23.59 -31.47
CA ILE A 802 16.28 22.64 -30.35
C ILE A 802 14.99 22.85 -29.55
N THR A 803 14.35 24.01 -29.73
CA THR A 803 13.09 24.39 -29.10
C THR A 803 12.10 24.80 -30.17
N TYR A 804 10.89 24.26 -30.06
CA TYR A 804 9.82 24.41 -31.03
C TYR A 804 8.55 24.91 -30.34
N THR A 805 7.67 25.52 -31.14
CA THR A 805 6.27 25.73 -30.75
C THR A 805 5.41 24.57 -31.25
N LEU A 806 4.33 24.27 -30.53
CA LEU A 806 3.31 23.33 -31.00
C LEU A 806 2.50 23.98 -32.14
N GLY A 807 2.29 23.23 -33.21
CA GLY A 807 1.46 23.62 -34.35
C GLY A 807 0.01 23.14 -34.22
N LYS A 808 -0.69 23.02 -35.36
CA LYS A 808 -2.08 22.50 -35.42
C LYS A 808 -2.20 21.01 -35.08
N THR A 809 -1.10 20.26 -35.18
CA THR A 809 -1.06 18.83 -34.86
C THR A 809 -0.71 18.64 -33.38
N PRO A 810 -1.48 17.88 -32.58
CA PRO A 810 -1.09 17.59 -31.21
C PRO A 810 0.16 16.73 -31.16
N TYR A 811 1.00 16.90 -30.13
CA TYR A 811 2.03 15.91 -29.81
C TYR A 811 1.37 14.68 -29.18
N VAL A 812 1.66 13.49 -29.70
CA VAL A 812 1.13 12.22 -29.21
C VAL A 812 2.24 11.20 -29.02
N GLU A 813 2.31 10.62 -27.83
CA GLU A 813 3.06 9.39 -27.58
C GLU A 813 2.16 8.33 -26.91
N GLY A 814 2.45 7.07 -27.17
CA GLY A 814 1.77 5.96 -26.52
C GLY A 814 2.74 4.89 -26.10
N SER A 815 2.38 4.13 -25.08
CA SER A 815 3.15 2.98 -24.62
C SER A 815 2.31 1.73 -24.51
N VAL A 816 2.94 0.59 -24.75
CA VAL A 816 2.45 -0.73 -24.38
C VAL A 816 3.53 -1.39 -23.53
N GLY A 817 3.14 -1.92 -22.37
CA GLY A 817 4.08 -2.40 -21.39
C GLY A 817 3.68 -3.73 -20.77
N ILE A 818 4.70 -4.37 -20.21
CA ILE A 818 4.59 -5.57 -19.39
C ILE A 818 5.03 -5.20 -17.99
N GLU A 819 4.12 -5.31 -17.03
CA GLU A 819 4.41 -5.15 -15.62
C GLU A 819 4.45 -6.50 -14.90
N ASN A 820 4.83 -6.43 -13.63
CA ASN A 820 4.97 -7.59 -12.75
C ASN A 820 6.14 -8.54 -13.12
N ILE A 821 7.12 -8.06 -13.91
CA ILE A 821 8.36 -8.80 -14.18
C ILE A 821 9.16 -8.86 -12.88
N PHE A 822 9.51 -10.08 -12.44
CA PHE A 822 10.05 -10.35 -11.10
C PHE A 822 9.22 -9.77 -9.94
N LYS A 823 7.96 -9.36 -10.19
CA LYS A 823 7.01 -8.69 -9.28
C LYS A 823 7.25 -7.21 -8.96
N PHE A 824 8.26 -6.58 -9.54
CA PHE A 824 8.56 -5.17 -9.26
C PHE A 824 9.08 -4.37 -10.45
N ILE A 825 9.23 -4.98 -11.62
CA ILE A 825 9.68 -4.32 -12.84
C ILE A 825 8.52 -4.20 -13.82
N ARG A 826 8.36 -3.00 -14.39
CA ARG A 826 7.55 -2.69 -15.56
C ARG A 826 8.46 -2.26 -16.70
N ILE A 827 8.25 -2.80 -17.89
CA ILE A 827 8.97 -2.44 -19.11
C ILE A 827 7.94 -2.00 -20.15
N ASP A 828 8.13 -0.81 -20.71
CA ASP A 828 7.26 -0.20 -21.69
C ASP A 828 8.01 0.00 -23.01
N PHE A 829 7.40 -0.45 -24.11
CA PHE A 829 7.73 0.03 -25.43
C PHE A 829 6.94 1.32 -25.66
N VAL A 830 7.64 2.43 -25.83
CA VAL A 830 7.05 3.76 -26.07
C VAL A 830 7.27 4.13 -27.53
N LYS A 831 6.25 4.69 -28.17
CA LYS A 831 6.28 5.20 -29.54
C LYS A 831 5.73 6.62 -29.61
N ARG A 832 6.45 7.48 -30.33
CA ARG A 832 6.02 8.84 -30.71
C ARG A 832 5.27 8.73 -32.04
N PHE A 833 4.14 9.42 -32.16
CA PHE A 833 3.27 9.32 -33.35
C PHE A 833 3.29 10.58 -34.23
N THR A 834 3.76 11.70 -33.70
CA THR A 834 3.69 13.02 -34.36
C THR A 834 5.02 13.75 -34.21
N TYR A 835 5.28 14.76 -35.05
CA TYR A 835 6.55 15.52 -35.08
C TYR A 835 7.76 14.61 -35.25
N LEU A 836 7.70 13.68 -36.22
CA LEU A 836 8.74 12.66 -36.49
C LEU A 836 9.81 13.15 -37.47
N ASP A 837 9.51 14.24 -38.16
CA ASP A 837 10.34 14.97 -39.11
C ASP A 837 11.32 15.94 -38.45
N GLN A 838 11.12 16.23 -37.16
CA GLN A 838 12.05 17.05 -36.39
C GLN A 838 13.41 16.33 -36.22
N PRO A 839 14.54 17.05 -36.33
CA PRO A 839 15.86 16.47 -36.19
C PRO A 839 16.11 16.00 -34.75
N ASN A 840 16.91 14.94 -34.60
CA ASN A 840 17.37 14.41 -33.32
C ASN A 840 16.25 13.95 -32.35
N VAL A 841 15.06 13.61 -32.86
CA VAL A 841 13.95 13.07 -32.06
C VAL A 841 13.99 11.54 -31.98
N ALA A 842 13.57 11.00 -30.83
CA ALA A 842 13.42 9.55 -30.66
C ALA A 842 12.02 9.11 -31.09
N GLN A 843 11.92 8.34 -32.17
CA GLN A 843 10.63 7.81 -32.65
C GLN A 843 10.08 6.69 -31.77
N TRP A 844 10.97 5.92 -31.12
CA TRP A 844 10.61 4.86 -30.20
C TRP A 844 11.68 4.68 -29.11
N GLY A 845 11.32 3.99 -28.04
CA GLY A 845 12.27 3.62 -26.99
C GLY A 845 11.71 2.58 -26.02
N LEU A 846 12.60 1.77 -25.45
CA LEU A 846 12.29 0.92 -24.31
C LEU A 846 12.53 1.70 -23.01
N ARG A 847 11.59 1.63 -22.07
CA ARG A 847 11.67 2.30 -20.77
C ARG A 847 11.38 1.32 -19.65
N THR A 848 12.05 1.51 -18.52
CA THR A 848 11.90 0.63 -17.35
C THR A 848 11.42 1.42 -16.14
N ARG A 849 10.49 0.86 -15.37
CA ARG A 849 10.07 1.40 -14.09
C ARG A 849 10.22 0.33 -13.02
N LEU A 850 10.82 0.72 -11.90
CA LEU A 850 10.70 -0.05 -10.67
C LEU A 850 9.43 0.40 -9.95
N LYS A 851 8.53 -0.54 -9.71
CA LYS A 851 7.25 -0.31 -9.01
C LYS A 851 7.05 -1.45 -8.02
N PHE A 852 7.05 -1.13 -6.74
CA PHE A 852 6.74 -2.11 -5.71
C PHE A 852 5.22 -2.17 -5.51
N ASP A 853 4.58 -3.13 -6.18
CA ASP A 853 3.18 -3.49 -5.94
C ASP A 853 3.13 -4.55 -4.84
N PHE A 854 2.95 -4.10 -3.59
CA PHE A 854 2.86 -4.97 -2.41
C PHE A 854 1.50 -5.68 -2.28
#